data_AF-A0A5J5NMH9-F1
#
_entry.id   AF-A0A5J5NMH9-F1
#
_cell.length_a   1.000
_cell.length_b   1.000
_cell.length_c   1.000
_cell.angle_alpha   90.00
_cell.angle_beta   90.00
_cell.angle_gamma   90.00
#
_symmetry.space_group_name_H-M   'P 1'
#
loop_
_entity.id
_entity.type
_entity.pdbx_description
1 polymer ?
#
loop_
_entity_poly.entity_id
_entity_poly.type
_entity_poly.pdbx_seq_one_letter_code
_entity_poly.pdbx_strand_id
1 'polypeptide(L)'
;MKMPWMKLICLAFLFLSLRNQICYGAPDDYDDYDEEEEPKEKNPPGQDKCNGIFLTYTFTERNKELPHVKNVTAQAWSFKSKATLVNTGLEELKGWKMFIRFQHREVLVSATNAILVDGAGDFPAKVEKGATLSGYPNTDLKTSVDTAGDLTKMSTEIEFTGTMFGLNEKAIPLPKSIRLANDGWKCPTLTTYRTFLTTCCHKDPKYKSLNQSAKGKYTPRQYGDVNLMYDVLKSYEGSYEAQVTIDNDGTLSRLDNWNLTWEWMRGEFIHSMRGAYTRRIEYSDCIFGLPGQYLKGFDFSQVMNCEKRPVISDLPLEKANDTEIGHIPNCCKNGSLVSPVMDENNARAVFQLRVYKLPPDTPKTVLYPPQRWNITSLVSAHYHCSAPVRVDPSAFPEATGTGAKTYAVASWQVVCNMTKPEKKRAKCCVSFTAYYSNGAVPCSTCACGCDDSQTDKCNPSSRAMLLPPDALLLPAVNRTAKIKAYAKLKKKPVPRAMPCPDNCVVSINWHVSSDHKAGWTARMTLFNWGETQFKDWYAAVELKKAASGYDDVYSFNGTKLVSPKNTIFFQGLKGLEYLIEIKNGSSDSKPKVPGKQQSVISFTKKKPEAINIRKGDGFPSKVFFNGAECALPDSLPSAATLLSSMPLLFFSAIAFLLITYPFHS
;
A
#
# COMPACT_ATOMS: atom_id res chain seq x y z
N MET A 1 92.81 21.29 -10.78
CA MET A 1 93.96 20.42 -11.12
C MET A 1 94.02 20.23 -12.64
N LYS A 2 95.18 20.02 -13.27
CA LYS A 2 95.36 20.14 -14.73
C LYS A 2 95.14 18.81 -15.50
N MET A 3 94.47 18.91 -16.66
CA MET A 3 94.80 18.23 -17.95
C MET A 3 94.61 16.67 -18.06
N PRO A 4 94.66 16.04 -19.27
CA PRO A 4 93.55 16.00 -20.26
C PRO A 4 93.48 14.65 -21.06
N TRP A 5 92.99 14.69 -22.32
CA TRP A 5 93.34 13.78 -23.45
C TRP A 5 92.80 12.34 -23.45
N MET A 6 92.58 11.63 -24.58
CA MET A 6 92.39 11.97 -26.01
C MET A 6 91.99 10.70 -26.81
N LYS A 7 91.29 10.86 -27.96
CA LYS A 7 91.38 10.01 -29.20
C LYS A 7 90.87 8.53 -29.17
N LEU A 8 90.50 7.87 -30.28
CA LEU A 8 90.01 8.22 -31.64
C LEU A 8 89.60 6.88 -32.37
N ILE A 9 89.20 6.95 -33.66
CA ILE A 9 89.03 5.83 -34.64
C ILE A 9 87.66 5.12 -34.53
N CYS A 10 86.67 5.22 -35.44
CA CYS A 10 86.58 5.23 -36.93
C CYS A 10 86.65 3.86 -37.61
N LEU A 11 85.51 3.37 -38.11
CA LEU A 11 85.38 2.73 -39.44
C LEU A 11 83.90 2.64 -39.85
N ALA A 12 83.63 2.76 -41.14
CA ALA A 12 82.29 2.91 -41.71
C ALA A 12 82.05 1.90 -42.84
N PHE A 13 80.77 1.59 -43.11
CA PHE A 13 80.32 1.18 -44.43
C PHE A 13 78.87 1.65 -44.67
N LEU A 14 78.63 2.26 -45.84
CA LEU A 14 77.32 2.76 -46.26
C LEU A 14 76.47 1.67 -46.90
N PHE A 15 75.15 1.79 -46.82
CA PHE A 15 74.31 1.68 -48.02
C PHE A 15 73.10 2.64 -47.97
N LEU A 16 72.69 3.06 -49.17
CA LEU A 16 71.65 4.03 -49.53
C LEU A 16 70.24 3.65 -48.99
N SER A 17 69.22 4.51 -48.86
CA SER A 17 69.01 5.87 -49.42
C SER A 17 67.86 6.63 -48.71
N LEU A 18 67.99 7.97 -48.60
CA LEU A 18 67.00 9.03 -48.94
C LEU A 18 65.51 8.73 -48.63
N ARG A 19 64.72 9.52 -47.89
CA ARG A 19 64.74 10.94 -47.45
C ARG A 19 63.79 11.04 -46.22
N ASN A 20 63.61 12.15 -45.48
CA ASN A 20 64.03 13.55 -45.64
C ASN A 20 64.29 14.16 -44.23
N GLN A 21 64.65 15.45 -44.15
CA GLN A 21 64.80 16.22 -42.90
C GLN A 21 63.51 16.94 -42.47
N ILE A 22 63.27 17.02 -41.15
CA ILE A 22 62.79 18.25 -40.47
C ILE A 22 63.70 18.45 -39.23
N CYS A 23 64.03 19.70 -38.91
CA CYS A 23 65.14 20.07 -38.02
C CYS A 23 64.81 19.96 -36.52
N TYR A 24 65.87 19.76 -35.72
CA TYR A 24 65.87 20.09 -34.30
C TYR A 24 65.96 21.61 -34.10
N GLY A 25 65.12 22.16 -33.21
CA GLY A 25 65.38 23.40 -32.49
C GLY A 25 65.97 23.07 -31.10
N ALA A 26 66.89 23.91 -30.61
CA ALA A 26 67.50 23.77 -29.29
C ALA A 26 66.52 24.20 -28.18
N PRO A 27 66.74 23.80 -26.90
CA PRO A 27 65.86 24.15 -25.80
C PRO A 27 66.16 25.56 -25.29
N ASP A 28 65.12 26.39 -25.17
CA ASP A 28 65.14 27.62 -24.39
C ASP A 28 64.32 27.44 -23.11
N ASP A 29 64.94 27.89 -22.02
CA ASP A 29 64.53 27.81 -20.62
C ASP A 29 63.26 28.65 -20.36
N TYR A 30 62.22 28.06 -19.75
CA TYR A 30 61.05 28.79 -19.23
C TYR A 30 60.44 28.09 -18.02
N ASP A 31 60.75 28.65 -16.85
CA ASP A 31 59.96 28.72 -15.61
C ASP A 31 58.95 27.60 -15.33
N ASP A 32 59.38 26.71 -14.44
CA ASP A 32 58.55 25.69 -13.77
C ASP A 32 57.52 26.39 -12.86
N TYR A 33 56.31 26.64 -13.39
CA TYR A 33 55.15 26.99 -12.57
C TYR A 33 54.54 25.69 -12.03
N ASP A 34 54.80 25.41 -10.75
CA ASP A 34 54.09 24.37 -9.99
C ASP A 34 52.56 24.60 -10.11
N GLU A 35 51.90 23.87 -11.01
CA GLU A 35 50.45 23.70 -10.95
C GLU A 35 50.13 22.92 -9.67
N GLU A 36 49.59 23.61 -8.66
CA GLU A 36 49.01 22.96 -7.48
C GLU A 36 47.88 22.02 -7.94
N GLU A 37 48.17 20.72 -8.11
CA GLU A 37 47.15 19.71 -8.36
C GLU A 37 46.11 19.78 -7.23
N GLU A 38 44.88 20.22 -7.56
CA GLU A 38 43.76 20.17 -6.62
C GLU A 38 43.65 18.74 -6.04
N PRO A 39 43.64 18.58 -4.70
CA PRO A 39 43.71 17.27 -4.08
C PRO A 39 42.43 16.48 -4.40
N LYS A 40 42.53 15.51 -5.32
CA LYS A 40 41.44 14.60 -5.71
C LYS A 40 40.72 14.08 -4.48
N GLU A 41 39.46 14.51 -4.34
CA GLU A 41 38.66 14.26 -3.14
C GLU A 41 38.54 12.75 -2.89
N LYS A 42 39.08 12.29 -1.76
CA LYS A 42 39.28 10.86 -1.51
C LYS A 42 37.95 10.19 -1.17
N ASN A 43 37.60 9.14 -1.93
CA ASN A 43 36.36 8.38 -1.75
C ASN A 43 36.11 7.98 -0.28
N PRO A 44 34.85 8.04 0.20
CA PRO A 44 34.50 7.64 1.56
C PRO A 44 34.97 6.21 1.92
N PRO A 45 35.43 5.97 3.16
CA PRO A 45 35.92 4.67 3.59
C PRO A 45 34.94 3.52 3.30
N GLY A 46 35.37 2.59 2.44
CA GLY A 46 34.61 1.41 2.04
C GLY A 46 33.89 1.53 0.69
N GLN A 47 33.82 2.71 0.07
CA GLN A 47 33.18 2.89 -1.24
C GLN A 47 33.87 2.07 -2.34
N ASP A 48 35.21 2.12 -2.41
CA ASP A 48 36.02 1.39 -3.41
C ASP A 48 35.93 -0.15 -3.29
N LYS A 49 35.37 -0.65 -2.19
CA LYS A 49 35.17 -2.08 -1.92
C LYS A 49 33.69 -2.49 -2.05
N CYS A 50 32.81 -1.56 -2.41
CA CYS A 50 31.39 -1.80 -2.52
C CYS A 50 31.01 -2.31 -3.92
N ASN A 51 30.58 -3.56 -4.02
CA ASN A 51 29.99 -4.12 -5.24
C ASN A 51 28.45 -4.06 -5.13
N GLY A 52 27.86 -2.87 -5.28
CA GLY A 52 26.44 -2.64 -5.03
C GLY A 52 26.06 -1.16 -4.97
N ILE A 53 25.10 -0.81 -4.11
CA ILE A 53 24.71 0.59 -3.84
C ILE A 53 25.36 1.02 -2.53
N PHE A 54 26.32 1.92 -2.62
CA PHE A 54 26.95 2.54 -1.47
C PHE A 54 26.09 3.70 -0.96
N LEU A 55 25.67 3.67 0.30
CA LEU A 55 24.97 4.77 0.95
C LEU A 55 25.86 5.40 2.01
N THR A 56 25.94 6.73 1.98
CA THR A 56 26.56 7.56 3.02
C THR A 56 25.54 8.53 3.59
N TYR A 57 25.62 8.79 4.90
CA TYR A 57 24.95 9.93 5.54
C TYR A 57 25.97 10.68 6.39
N THR A 58 26.15 11.97 6.11
CA THR A 58 27.11 12.86 6.76
C THR A 58 26.36 13.97 7.48
N PHE A 59 26.68 14.19 8.75
CA PHE A 59 26.25 15.38 9.47
C PHE A 59 27.21 16.54 9.17
N THR A 60 26.66 17.68 8.74
CA THR A 60 27.45 18.84 8.32
C THR A 60 27.59 19.85 9.45
N GLU A 61 26.46 20.42 9.90
CA GLU A 61 26.45 21.48 10.90
C GLU A 61 25.13 21.52 11.67
N ARG A 62 25.14 22.23 12.81
CA ARG A 62 23.93 22.61 13.54
C ARG A 62 24.12 23.93 14.24
N ASN A 63 23.02 24.65 14.40
CA ASN A 63 22.98 25.91 15.15
C ASN A 63 21.90 25.82 16.25
N LYS A 64 22.10 26.58 17.33
CA LYS A 64 21.14 26.64 18.43
C LYS A 64 19.96 27.48 17.98
N GLU A 65 18.76 26.91 18.05
CA GLU A 65 17.57 27.53 17.49
C GLU A 65 16.70 28.18 18.57
N LEU A 66 15.96 29.22 18.20
CA LEU A 66 15.00 29.85 19.12
C LEU A 66 13.78 28.94 19.37
N PRO A 67 13.17 28.99 20.57
CA PRO A 67 13.58 29.74 21.75
C PRO A 67 14.75 29.07 22.50
N HIS A 68 15.66 29.89 23.03
CA HIS A 68 16.76 29.41 23.87
C HIS A 68 16.24 29.02 25.27
N VAL A 69 16.34 27.73 25.62
CA VAL A 69 15.82 27.17 26.87
C VAL A 69 16.90 26.44 27.66
N LYS A 70 16.83 26.51 28.99
CA LYS A 70 17.79 25.80 29.88
C LYS A 70 17.63 24.27 29.86
N ASN A 71 16.45 23.78 29.47
CA ASN A 71 16.18 22.34 29.38
C ASN A 71 16.74 21.77 28.07
N VAL A 72 17.86 21.05 28.15
CA VAL A 72 18.54 20.40 27.01
C VAL A 72 17.60 19.49 26.20
N THR A 73 16.63 18.85 26.86
CA THR A 73 15.65 18.00 26.17
C THR A 73 14.59 18.80 25.41
N ALA A 74 14.34 20.05 25.78
CA ALA A 74 13.41 20.93 25.08
C ALA A 74 14.10 21.87 24.07
N GLN A 75 15.42 22.05 24.15
CA GLN A 75 16.17 22.92 23.24
C GLN A 75 16.13 22.41 21.80
N ALA A 76 15.68 23.27 20.89
CA ALA A 76 15.71 23.07 19.45
C ALA A 76 17.10 23.37 18.89
N TRP A 77 17.49 22.61 17.86
CA TRP A 77 18.71 22.81 17.08
C TRP A 77 18.34 22.71 15.60
N SER A 78 18.62 23.73 14.80
CA SER A 78 18.61 23.60 13.33
C SER A 78 19.82 22.76 12.91
N PHE A 79 19.67 21.91 11.89
CA PHE A 79 20.75 21.08 11.37
C PHE A 79 20.78 21.06 9.84
N LYS A 80 21.98 20.86 9.31
CA LYS A 80 22.21 20.43 7.93
C LYS A 80 22.94 19.10 7.90
N SER A 81 22.53 18.25 6.97
CA SER A 81 23.18 16.97 6.70
C SER A 81 23.04 16.60 5.23
N LYS A 82 23.87 15.68 4.78
CA LYS A 82 23.97 15.23 3.38
C LYS A 82 23.86 13.71 3.34
N ALA A 83 23.04 13.17 2.46
CA ALA A 83 23.09 11.76 2.10
C ALA A 83 23.45 11.58 0.64
N THR A 84 24.22 10.54 0.36
CA THR A 84 24.69 10.21 -0.98
C THR A 84 24.42 8.74 -1.25
N LEU A 85 23.83 8.45 -2.40
CA LEU A 85 23.72 7.09 -2.94
C LEU A 85 24.61 7.00 -4.18
N VAL A 86 25.49 6.00 -4.23
CA VAL A 86 26.42 5.78 -5.36
C VAL A 86 26.25 4.35 -5.86
N ASN A 87 25.96 4.17 -7.15
CA ASN A 87 25.84 2.86 -7.77
C ASN A 87 27.19 2.35 -8.28
N THR A 88 27.94 1.73 -7.37
CA THR A 88 29.20 1.03 -7.66
C THR A 88 28.97 -0.41 -8.15
N GLY A 89 27.73 -0.79 -8.47
CA GLY A 89 27.34 -2.14 -8.91
C GLY A 89 27.24 -2.31 -10.43
N LEU A 90 26.91 -3.55 -10.83
CA LEU A 90 26.69 -3.95 -12.23
C LEU A 90 25.22 -3.90 -12.66
N GLU A 91 24.32 -3.39 -11.81
CA GLU A 91 22.88 -3.30 -12.11
C GLU A 91 22.36 -1.88 -11.86
N GLU A 92 21.58 -1.35 -12.80
CA GLU A 92 20.94 -0.03 -12.70
C GLU A 92 19.89 -0.02 -11.57
N LEU A 93 20.02 0.93 -10.63
CA LEU A 93 19.06 1.11 -9.54
C LEU A 93 17.92 2.01 -10.01
N LYS A 94 16.85 1.40 -10.54
CA LYS A 94 15.63 2.10 -10.94
C LYS A 94 14.74 2.41 -9.73
N GLY A 95 14.16 3.60 -9.70
CA GLY A 95 13.22 4.04 -8.66
C GLY A 95 13.79 3.98 -7.24
N TRP A 96 14.98 4.55 -7.01
CA TRP A 96 15.67 4.45 -5.73
C TRP A 96 14.81 4.97 -4.56
N LYS A 97 14.86 4.24 -3.44
CA LYS A 97 14.18 4.57 -2.18
C LYS A 97 15.18 4.37 -1.04
N MET A 98 15.45 5.41 -0.26
CA MET A 98 16.31 5.34 0.93
C MET A 98 15.47 5.53 2.18
N PHE A 99 15.63 4.65 3.16
CA PHE A 99 15.06 4.82 4.49
C PHE A 99 16.13 5.31 5.48
N ILE A 100 15.86 6.45 6.13
CA ILE A 100 16.67 6.99 7.22
C ILE A 100 15.89 6.85 8.53
N ARG A 101 16.50 6.25 9.55
CA ARG A 101 15.93 6.15 10.90
C ARG A 101 16.48 7.26 11.80
N PHE A 102 15.86 8.42 11.72
CA PHE A 102 15.98 9.51 12.68
C PHE A 102 15.67 9.05 14.13
N GLN A 103 16.19 9.75 15.16
CA GLN A 103 16.11 9.31 16.56
C GLN A 103 16.17 10.44 17.64
N HIS A 104 16.15 11.69 17.22
CA HIS A 104 16.25 12.92 18.03
C HIS A 104 15.05 13.87 17.83
N ARG A 105 13.84 13.31 17.62
CA ARG A 105 12.58 14.04 17.36
C ARG A 105 12.70 15.04 16.20
N GLU A 106 13.36 14.62 15.13
CA GLU A 106 13.70 15.45 13.99
C GLU A 106 12.47 15.86 13.18
N VAL A 107 12.52 17.10 12.69
CA VAL A 107 11.61 17.68 11.72
C VAL A 107 12.43 18.04 10.50
N LEU A 108 12.19 17.43 9.35
CA LEU A 108 12.82 17.85 8.09
C LEU A 108 12.06 19.05 7.54
N VAL A 109 12.78 20.11 7.18
CA VAL A 109 12.26 21.35 6.58
C VAL A 109 12.47 21.37 5.07
N SER A 110 13.49 20.67 4.56
CA SER A 110 13.68 20.41 3.13
C SER A 110 14.55 19.17 2.89
N ALA A 111 14.45 18.63 1.69
CA ALA A 111 15.40 17.68 1.10
C ALA A 111 15.61 18.04 -0.39
N THR A 112 16.84 18.17 -0.86
CA THR A 112 17.11 18.34 -2.30
C THR A 112 17.03 17.01 -3.03
N ASN A 113 16.61 17.02 -4.31
CA ASN A 113 16.52 15.83 -5.18
C ASN A 113 15.67 14.64 -4.66
N ALA A 114 14.85 14.84 -3.61
CA ALA A 114 14.14 13.76 -2.93
C ALA A 114 12.78 14.21 -2.35
N ILE A 115 11.83 13.28 -2.29
CA ILE A 115 10.51 13.48 -1.68
C ILE A 115 10.20 12.42 -0.63
N LEU A 116 9.40 12.79 0.38
CA LEU A 116 8.90 11.86 1.41
C LEU A 116 7.76 11.00 0.87
N VAL A 117 7.90 9.68 1.02
CA VAL A 117 6.94 8.67 0.49
C VAL A 117 6.00 8.11 1.56
N ASP A 118 6.47 7.95 2.80
CA ASP A 118 5.76 7.19 3.86
C ASP A 118 4.76 8.03 4.67
N GLY A 119 3.95 8.88 4.02
CA GLY A 119 2.86 9.62 4.67
C GLY A 119 3.29 10.68 5.71
N ALA A 120 4.58 11.03 5.80
CA ALA A 120 5.11 12.04 6.72
C ALA A 120 4.66 13.50 6.39
N GLY A 121 3.96 13.69 5.27
CA GLY A 121 3.42 14.99 4.84
C GLY A 121 4.36 15.79 3.93
N ASP A 122 3.96 17.02 3.62
CA ASP A 122 4.87 18.03 3.08
C ASP A 122 5.93 18.41 4.11
N PHE A 123 7.09 18.87 3.63
CA PHE A 123 7.99 19.59 4.50
C PHE A 123 7.34 20.93 4.94
N PRO A 124 7.42 21.33 6.21
CA PRO A 124 8.16 20.68 7.29
C PRO A 124 7.45 19.44 7.89
N ALA A 125 8.15 18.31 7.92
CA ALA A 125 7.62 16.99 8.25
C ALA A 125 8.29 16.38 9.49
N LYS A 126 7.51 15.81 10.42
CA LYS A 126 8.04 15.11 11.62
C LYS A 126 8.48 13.69 11.25
N VAL A 127 9.76 13.37 11.44
CA VAL A 127 10.38 12.12 10.95
C VAL A 127 10.95 11.22 12.04
N GLU A 128 10.63 11.45 13.31
CA GLU A 128 11.11 10.67 14.48
C GLU A 128 11.00 9.13 14.34
N LYS A 129 9.98 8.63 13.62
CA LYS A 129 9.78 7.20 13.38
C LYS A 129 10.67 6.63 12.25
N GLY A 130 11.51 7.47 11.66
CA GLY A 130 12.18 7.27 10.38
C GLY A 130 11.35 7.81 9.22
N ALA A 131 12.00 7.98 8.07
CA ALA A 131 11.39 8.40 6.83
C ALA A 131 11.98 7.63 5.63
N THR A 132 11.13 7.16 4.73
CA THR A 132 11.56 6.78 3.37
C THR A 132 11.47 7.99 2.46
N LEU A 133 12.54 8.17 1.68
CA LEU A 133 12.71 9.17 0.63
C LEU A 133 12.83 8.45 -0.72
N SER A 134 12.27 9.02 -1.77
CA SER A 134 12.49 8.58 -3.16
C SER A 134 12.99 9.72 -4.03
N GLY A 135 13.77 9.39 -5.06
CA GLY A 135 14.33 10.38 -5.97
C GLY A 135 13.28 11.19 -6.74
N TYR A 136 13.54 12.49 -6.87
CA TYR A 136 12.74 13.41 -7.67
C TYR A 136 13.56 14.67 -7.98
N PRO A 137 13.76 15.09 -9.25
CA PRO A 137 13.13 14.57 -10.47
C PRO A 137 13.72 13.25 -10.99
N ASN A 138 14.98 12.95 -10.66
CA ASN A 138 15.68 11.78 -11.17
C ASN A 138 15.55 10.59 -10.20
N THR A 139 14.90 9.52 -10.66
CA THR A 139 14.57 8.33 -9.87
C THR A 139 15.59 7.20 -9.97
N ASP A 140 16.49 7.23 -10.96
CA ASP A 140 17.26 6.06 -11.39
C ASP A 140 18.78 6.37 -11.33
N LEU A 141 19.59 5.41 -10.87
CA LEU A 141 21.07 5.51 -10.85
C LEU A 141 21.69 4.46 -11.78
N LYS A 142 22.40 4.91 -12.81
CA LYS A 142 23.09 4.05 -13.78
C LYS A 142 24.27 3.31 -13.15
N THR A 143 24.73 2.24 -13.79
CA THR A 143 25.93 1.50 -13.34
C THR A 143 27.20 2.30 -13.57
N SER A 144 28.23 2.08 -12.76
CA SER A 144 29.56 2.64 -12.99
C SER A 144 30.18 2.22 -14.32
N VAL A 145 29.80 1.05 -14.84
CA VAL A 145 30.25 0.51 -16.13
C VAL A 145 29.63 1.28 -17.31
N ASP A 146 28.31 1.47 -17.30
CA ASP A 146 27.58 2.15 -18.38
C ASP A 146 27.86 3.67 -18.42
N THR A 147 28.40 4.24 -17.34
CA THR A 147 28.72 5.66 -17.22
C THR A 147 30.22 5.98 -17.28
N ALA A 148 31.09 4.96 -17.38
CA ALA A 148 32.54 5.09 -17.22
C ALA A 148 32.96 5.84 -15.94
N GLY A 149 32.20 5.66 -14.84
CA GLY A 149 32.45 6.32 -13.55
C GLY A 149 31.86 7.73 -13.39
N ASP A 150 31.09 8.24 -14.36
CA ASP A 150 30.47 9.57 -14.26
C ASP A 150 29.43 9.65 -13.13
N LEU A 151 29.85 10.23 -12.01
CA LEU A 151 29.08 10.42 -10.78
C LEU A 151 27.75 11.16 -10.99
N THR A 152 27.65 12.05 -11.99
CA THR A 152 26.38 12.77 -12.27
C THR A 152 25.27 11.85 -12.76
N LYS A 153 25.62 10.64 -13.22
CA LYS A 153 24.70 9.62 -13.75
C LYS A 153 24.57 8.38 -12.87
N MET A 154 25.59 8.07 -12.06
CA MET A 154 25.60 6.91 -11.16
C MET A 154 25.40 7.25 -9.68
N SER A 155 25.31 8.53 -9.30
CA SER A 155 25.07 8.96 -7.92
C SER A 155 23.97 10.01 -7.81
N THR A 156 23.45 10.17 -6.60
CA THR A 156 22.55 11.25 -6.23
C THR A 156 22.87 11.75 -4.84
N GLU A 157 22.68 13.06 -4.66
CA GLU A 157 22.98 13.78 -3.45
C GLU A 157 21.73 14.50 -2.93
N ILE A 158 21.52 14.35 -1.63
CA ILE A 158 20.33 14.79 -0.92
C ILE A 158 20.81 15.62 0.27
N GLU A 159 20.64 16.94 0.17
CA GLU A 159 20.89 17.87 1.26
C GLU A 159 19.62 18.03 2.08
N PHE A 160 19.73 17.81 3.40
CA PHE A 160 18.65 18.01 4.34
C PHE A 160 18.87 19.29 5.13
N THR A 161 17.82 20.08 5.27
CA THR A 161 17.71 21.09 6.34
C THR A 161 16.60 20.66 7.28
N GLY A 162 16.81 20.78 8.59
CA GLY A 162 15.81 20.36 9.58
C GLY A 162 16.03 20.94 10.98
N THR A 163 15.19 20.51 11.91
CA THR A 163 15.28 20.84 13.34
C THR A 163 15.27 19.55 14.17
N MET A 164 15.95 19.53 15.31
CA MET A 164 16.04 18.36 16.20
C MET A 164 16.09 18.78 17.68
N PHE A 165 15.87 17.82 18.59
CA PHE A 165 15.77 18.05 20.03
C PHE A 165 16.49 16.97 20.84
N GLY A 166 16.73 17.20 22.13
CA GLY A 166 17.19 16.12 23.02
C GLY A 166 18.70 15.91 23.09
N LEU A 167 19.51 16.82 22.53
CA LEU A 167 20.97 16.68 22.45
C LEU A 167 21.71 17.84 23.11
N ASN A 168 22.85 17.50 23.72
CA ASN A 168 23.80 18.48 24.25
C ASN A 168 24.63 19.13 23.13
N GLU A 169 25.32 20.22 23.46
CA GLU A 169 26.14 21.05 22.56
C GLU A 169 27.37 20.36 21.93
N LYS A 170 27.76 19.16 22.40
CA LYS A 170 28.91 18.41 21.85
C LYS A 170 28.53 17.13 21.08
N ALA A 171 27.27 16.68 21.17
CA ALA A 171 26.80 15.47 20.49
C ALA A 171 26.62 15.67 18.97
N ILE A 172 27.04 14.68 18.18
CA ILE A 172 26.85 14.68 16.72
C ILE A 172 25.60 13.83 16.41
N PRO A 173 24.54 14.41 15.82
CA PRO A 173 23.27 13.73 15.55
C PRO A 173 23.38 12.86 14.29
N LEU A 174 23.75 11.60 14.47
CA LEU A 174 23.66 10.61 13.40
C LEU A 174 22.35 9.82 13.53
N PRO A 175 21.67 9.47 12.42
CA PRO A 175 20.49 8.63 12.46
C PRO A 175 20.88 7.22 12.92
N LYS A 176 19.91 6.49 13.49
CA LYS A 176 20.10 5.14 14.03
C LYS A 176 20.45 4.09 12.95
N SER A 177 19.99 4.31 11.72
CA SER A 177 20.29 3.45 10.58
C SER A 177 19.93 4.15 9.27
N ILE A 178 20.73 3.92 8.23
CA ILE A 178 20.35 4.14 6.82
C ILE A 178 20.27 2.79 6.10
N ARG A 179 19.35 2.65 5.15
CA ARG A 179 19.27 1.48 4.27
C ARG A 179 18.60 1.84 2.95
N LEU A 180 18.91 1.06 1.92
CA LEU A 180 18.08 1.01 0.73
C LEU A 180 16.72 0.33 1.07
N ALA A 181 15.64 0.86 0.52
CA ALA A 181 14.27 0.40 0.72
C ALA A 181 13.64 -0.20 -0.54
N ASN A 182 14.41 -0.31 -1.62
CA ASN A 182 14.04 -1.08 -2.82
C ASN A 182 13.97 -2.59 -2.53
N ASP A 183 12.97 -3.25 -3.09
CA ASP A 183 12.83 -4.71 -2.99
C ASP A 183 14.01 -5.44 -3.66
N GLY A 184 14.37 -6.60 -3.10
CA GLY A 184 15.47 -7.41 -3.60
C GLY A 184 16.88 -6.93 -3.22
N TRP A 185 17.01 -5.90 -2.37
CA TRP A 185 18.30 -5.45 -1.84
C TRP A 185 18.47 -5.78 -0.35
N LYS A 186 19.70 -6.12 0.03
CA LYS A 186 20.12 -6.37 1.42
C LYS A 186 21.28 -5.47 1.79
N CYS A 187 21.06 -4.68 2.83
CA CYS A 187 22.10 -3.86 3.44
C CYS A 187 22.69 -4.60 4.66
N PRO A 188 24.01 -4.81 4.72
CA PRO A 188 24.68 -5.38 5.89
C PRO A 188 24.71 -4.38 7.04
N THR A 189 25.31 -4.78 8.17
CA THR A 189 25.44 -3.94 9.37
C THR A 189 26.10 -2.60 9.04
N LEU A 190 25.53 -1.54 9.60
CA LEU A 190 25.97 -0.15 9.43
C LEU A 190 27.37 0.08 10.01
N THR A 191 28.24 0.77 9.26
CA THR A 191 29.52 1.27 9.77
C THR A 191 29.35 2.72 10.23
N THR A 192 29.71 3.00 11.48
CA THR A 192 29.54 4.32 12.11
C THR A 192 30.89 4.98 12.32
N TYR A 193 31.06 6.20 11.80
CA TYR A 193 32.19 7.08 12.04
C TYR A 193 31.75 8.27 12.91
N ARG A 194 32.68 9.18 13.24
CA ARG A 194 32.42 10.31 14.13
C ARG A 194 31.38 11.30 13.59
N THR A 195 31.40 11.57 12.29
CA THR A 195 30.56 12.58 11.60
C THR A 195 29.67 12.00 10.50
N PHE A 196 29.83 10.72 10.17
CA PHE A 196 29.10 10.08 9.07
C PHE A 196 28.87 8.59 9.30
N LEU A 197 27.98 8.01 8.50
CA LEU A 197 27.59 6.61 8.48
C LEU A 197 27.74 6.06 7.07
N THR A 198 28.16 4.80 6.92
CA THR A 198 28.20 4.13 5.61
C THR A 198 27.60 2.72 5.65
N THR A 199 27.04 2.29 4.53
CA THR A 199 26.66 0.88 4.27
C THR A 199 26.71 0.59 2.77
N CYS A 200 27.12 -0.62 2.40
CA CYS A 200 27.10 -1.11 1.03
C CYS A 200 25.97 -2.12 0.85
N CYS A 201 24.89 -1.74 0.19
CA CYS A 201 23.76 -2.64 -0.05
C CYS A 201 24.00 -3.49 -1.31
N HIS A 202 23.82 -4.79 -1.19
CA HIS A 202 23.98 -5.75 -2.28
C HIS A 202 22.63 -6.34 -2.68
N LYS A 203 22.50 -6.78 -3.94
CA LYS A 203 21.31 -7.52 -4.39
C LYS A 203 21.21 -8.85 -3.65
N ASP A 204 20.01 -9.23 -3.21
CA ASP A 204 19.76 -10.51 -2.54
C ASP A 204 19.78 -11.66 -3.56
N PRO A 205 20.74 -12.61 -3.49
CA PRO A 205 20.80 -13.73 -4.43
C PRO A 205 19.58 -14.66 -4.36
N LYS A 206 18.81 -14.60 -3.26
CA LYS A 206 17.56 -15.37 -3.09
C LYS A 206 16.34 -14.67 -3.66
N TYR A 207 16.44 -13.39 -4.05
CA TYR A 207 15.35 -12.65 -4.64
C TYR A 207 15.19 -13.01 -6.12
N LYS A 208 14.30 -13.98 -6.39
CA LYS A 208 13.84 -14.27 -7.75
C LYS A 208 12.99 -13.10 -8.25
N SER A 209 13.62 -12.15 -8.92
CA SER A 209 12.90 -11.11 -9.66
C SER A 209 12.01 -11.78 -10.70
N LEU A 210 10.69 -11.60 -10.56
CA LEU A 210 9.76 -11.81 -11.67
C LEU A 210 10.26 -10.95 -12.84
N ASN A 211 10.47 -11.57 -14.01
CA ASN A 211 10.97 -10.95 -15.24
C ASN A 211 12.44 -10.44 -15.18
N GLN A 212 13.38 -11.37 -14.96
CA GLN A 212 14.83 -11.14 -15.08
C GLN A 212 15.34 -11.01 -16.54
N SER A 213 14.45 -10.70 -17.50
CA SER A 213 14.72 -10.70 -18.95
C SER A 213 14.71 -9.30 -19.61
N ALA A 214 14.30 -8.25 -18.89
CA ALA A 214 14.21 -6.90 -19.45
C ALA A 214 15.56 -6.17 -19.41
N LYS A 215 16.42 -6.39 -20.41
CA LYS A 215 17.50 -5.46 -20.81
C LYS A 215 16.90 -4.18 -21.45
N GLY A 216 15.95 -3.56 -20.76
CA GLY A 216 15.19 -2.39 -21.24
C GLY A 216 15.54 -1.13 -20.47
N LYS A 217 15.40 0.02 -21.14
CA LYS A 217 15.61 1.35 -20.54
C LYS A 217 14.67 1.66 -19.37
N TYR A 218 13.50 1.00 -19.32
CA TYR A 218 12.45 1.29 -18.35
C TYR A 218 12.26 0.14 -17.35
N THR A 219 11.47 0.36 -16.30
CA THR A 219 11.15 -0.69 -15.32
C THR A 219 10.04 -1.59 -15.88
N PRO A 220 10.13 -2.92 -15.74
CA PRO A 220 9.01 -3.81 -16.06
C PRO A 220 7.76 -3.44 -15.27
N ARG A 221 6.59 -3.53 -15.89
CA ARG A 221 5.32 -3.33 -15.19
C ARG A 221 5.17 -4.35 -14.07
N GLN A 222 4.76 -3.87 -12.91
CA GLN A 222 4.56 -4.64 -11.69
C GLN A 222 3.08 -5.03 -11.55
N TYR A 223 2.78 -5.94 -10.63
CA TYR A 223 1.41 -6.34 -10.30
C TYR A 223 1.09 -5.93 -8.86
N GLY A 224 -0.08 -5.34 -8.66
CA GLY A 224 -0.76 -5.21 -7.39
C GLY A 224 -2.28 -5.25 -7.55
N ASP A 225 -3.00 -5.15 -6.44
CA ASP A 225 -4.47 -5.30 -6.43
C ASP A 225 -5.20 -4.23 -7.27
N VAL A 226 -4.66 -3.01 -7.31
CA VAL A 226 -5.10 -1.93 -8.19
C VAL A 226 -3.86 -1.29 -8.83
N ASN A 227 -3.80 -1.27 -10.16
CA ASN A 227 -2.72 -0.66 -10.93
C ASN A 227 -3.21 0.63 -11.56
N LEU A 228 -2.47 1.73 -11.34
CA LEU A 228 -2.77 3.05 -11.89
C LEU A 228 -1.69 3.40 -12.90
N MET A 229 -2.09 3.66 -14.15
CA MET A 229 -1.20 4.10 -15.21
C MET A 229 -1.41 5.59 -15.48
N TYR A 230 -0.33 6.36 -15.55
CA TYR A 230 -0.32 7.77 -15.97
C TYR A 230 0.43 7.88 -17.31
N ASP A 231 -0.33 8.03 -18.39
CA ASP A 231 0.16 7.99 -19.76
C ASP A 231 0.03 9.36 -20.43
N VAL A 232 1.13 10.09 -20.60
CA VAL A 232 1.15 11.32 -21.41
C VAL A 232 1.01 10.94 -22.89
N LEU A 233 -0.15 11.21 -23.47
CA LEU A 233 -0.50 10.89 -24.84
C LEU A 233 0.15 11.86 -25.84
N LYS A 234 0.14 13.16 -25.51
CA LYS A 234 0.73 14.23 -26.32
C LYS A 234 1.33 15.28 -25.42
N SER A 235 2.48 15.85 -25.80
CA SER A 235 3.07 16.98 -25.08
C SER A 235 3.31 18.16 -26.01
N TYR A 236 2.93 19.33 -25.52
CA TYR A 236 3.11 20.63 -26.14
C TYR A 236 4.09 21.45 -25.30
N GLU A 237 4.37 22.68 -25.73
CA GLU A 237 5.00 23.66 -24.86
C GLU A 237 3.98 24.13 -23.81
N GLY A 238 4.41 24.20 -22.54
CA GLY A 238 3.59 24.63 -21.41
C GLY A 238 2.41 23.71 -21.02
N SER A 239 2.08 22.67 -21.78
CA SER A 239 0.95 21.78 -21.49
C SER A 239 1.09 20.38 -22.08
N TYR A 240 0.26 19.44 -21.62
CA TYR A 240 0.19 18.09 -22.17
C TYR A 240 -1.19 17.45 -21.97
N GLU A 241 -1.50 16.46 -22.81
CA GLU A 241 -2.66 15.58 -22.67
C GLU A 241 -2.20 14.26 -22.04
N ALA A 242 -2.86 13.84 -20.96
CA ALA A 242 -2.60 12.57 -20.30
C ALA A 242 -3.87 11.72 -20.19
N GLN A 243 -3.69 10.40 -20.11
CA GLN A 243 -4.70 9.43 -19.75
C GLN A 243 -4.32 8.79 -18.41
N VAL A 244 -5.32 8.59 -17.56
CA VAL A 244 -5.22 7.75 -16.38
C VAL A 244 -6.05 6.50 -16.60
N THR A 245 -5.41 5.34 -16.44
CA THR A 245 -6.09 4.04 -16.44
C THR A 245 -6.02 3.47 -15.03
N ILE A 246 -7.17 3.03 -14.50
CA ILE A 246 -7.31 2.34 -13.23
C ILE A 246 -7.70 0.90 -13.54
N ASP A 247 -6.78 -0.04 -13.34
CA ASP A 247 -6.98 -1.47 -13.50
C ASP A 247 -7.13 -2.14 -12.12
N ASN A 248 -8.29 -2.75 -11.87
CA ASN A 248 -8.54 -3.53 -10.67
C ASN A 248 -8.18 -5.00 -10.91
N ASP A 249 -6.89 -5.34 -10.82
CA ASP A 249 -6.40 -6.70 -11.13
C ASP A 249 -6.50 -7.68 -9.95
N GLY A 250 -6.79 -7.19 -8.74
CA GLY A 250 -6.85 -8.00 -7.52
C GLY A 250 -8.08 -8.91 -7.47
N THR A 251 -7.88 -10.17 -7.06
CA THR A 251 -8.96 -11.18 -7.04
C THR A 251 -10.05 -10.85 -6.01
N LEU A 252 -9.68 -10.18 -4.92
CA LEU A 252 -10.57 -9.77 -3.83
C LEU A 252 -10.65 -8.25 -3.68
N SER A 253 -10.17 -7.47 -4.64
CA SER A 253 -10.31 -6.03 -4.60
C SER A 253 -11.65 -5.59 -5.18
N ARG A 254 -12.12 -4.46 -4.67
CA ARG A 254 -13.30 -3.74 -5.13
C ARG A 254 -13.12 -2.29 -4.77
N LEU A 255 -13.66 -1.40 -5.59
CA LEU A 255 -13.76 0.01 -5.31
C LEU A 255 -15.20 0.45 -5.60
N ASP A 256 -15.92 0.88 -4.56
CA ASP A 256 -17.27 1.44 -4.67
C ASP A 256 -17.22 2.96 -4.45
N ASN A 257 -17.66 3.76 -5.41
CA ASN A 257 -17.54 5.23 -5.44
C ASN A 257 -16.10 5.69 -5.17
N TRP A 258 -15.14 5.26 -6.00
CA TRP A 258 -13.74 5.63 -5.78
C TRP A 258 -13.49 7.14 -5.86
N ASN A 259 -12.63 7.60 -4.95
CA ASN A 259 -12.01 8.91 -4.97
C ASN A 259 -10.50 8.71 -5.10
N LEU A 260 -9.95 9.20 -6.20
CA LEU A 260 -8.53 9.21 -6.50
C LEU A 260 -7.94 10.57 -6.13
N THR A 261 -6.78 10.55 -5.50
CA THR A 261 -6.01 11.75 -5.14
C THR A 261 -4.55 11.54 -5.51
N TRP A 262 -3.88 12.62 -5.90
CA TRP A 262 -2.44 12.70 -6.08
C TRP A 262 -1.98 14.11 -5.71
N GLU A 263 -0.70 14.41 -5.89
CA GLU A 263 -0.13 15.71 -5.56
C GLU A 263 0.72 16.28 -6.70
N TRP A 264 0.41 17.52 -7.08
CA TRP A 264 1.24 18.33 -7.98
C TRP A 264 2.44 18.88 -7.21
N MET A 265 3.64 18.70 -7.76
CA MET A 265 4.89 19.05 -7.08
C MET A 265 5.51 20.34 -7.59
N ARG A 266 5.10 20.81 -8.78
CA ARG A 266 5.77 21.89 -9.53
C ARG A 266 4.80 22.95 -10.06
N GLY A 267 3.64 23.07 -9.41
CA GLY A 267 2.61 24.05 -9.77
C GLY A 267 1.79 23.68 -11.00
N GLU A 268 1.79 22.41 -11.39
CA GLU A 268 0.89 21.91 -12.43
C GLU A 268 -0.58 22.00 -11.98
N PHE A 269 -1.49 22.17 -12.94
CA PHE A 269 -2.93 22.24 -12.65
C PHE A 269 -3.78 21.58 -13.75
N ILE A 270 -5.01 21.18 -13.39
CA ILE A 270 -5.93 20.49 -14.29
C ILE A 270 -6.78 21.54 -15.02
N HIS A 271 -6.53 21.70 -16.32
CA HIS A 271 -7.35 22.56 -17.16
C HIS A 271 -8.71 21.92 -17.43
N SER A 272 -8.74 20.71 -17.97
CA SER A 272 -9.99 20.00 -18.28
C SER A 272 -9.84 18.48 -18.20
N MET A 273 -10.95 17.78 -18.02
CA MET A 273 -11.01 16.30 -17.92
C MET A 273 -12.16 15.73 -18.74
N ARG A 274 -12.02 14.46 -19.14
CA ARG A 274 -13.05 13.62 -19.79
C ARG A 274 -13.03 12.22 -19.20
N GLY A 275 -14.18 11.63 -18.91
CA GLY A 275 -14.34 10.34 -18.22
C GLY A 275 -14.36 10.42 -16.69
N ALA A 276 -13.90 11.52 -16.10
CA ALA A 276 -13.90 11.79 -14.66
C ALA A 276 -13.98 13.31 -14.41
N TYR A 277 -14.23 13.71 -13.16
CA TYR A 277 -14.33 15.10 -12.73
C TYR A 277 -13.67 15.32 -11.36
N THR A 278 -13.30 16.56 -11.05
CA THR A 278 -12.85 16.95 -9.70
C THR A 278 -14.04 17.32 -8.82
N ARG A 279 -14.02 16.90 -7.54
CA ARG A 279 -15.08 17.21 -6.56
C ARG A 279 -15.23 18.70 -6.27
N ARG A 280 -14.22 19.49 -6.61
CA ARG A 280 -14.20 20.95 -6.57
C ARG A 280 -13.79 21.47 -7.94
N ILE A 281 -14.61 22.37 -8.48
CA ILE A 281 -14.31 23.13 -9.69
C ILE A 281 -14.00 24.55 -9.24
N GLU A 282 -12.71 24.89 -9.19
CA GLU A 282 -12.23 26.16 -8.64
C GLU A 282 -10.94 26.61 -9.34
N TYR A 283 -10.97 27.85 -9.82
CA TYR A 283 -9.91 28.50 -10.60
C TYR A 283 -9.21 29.66 -9.86
N SER A 284 -9.72 30.05 -8.68
CA SER A 284 -9.21 31.16 -7.86
C SER A 284 -7.71 31.01 -7.55
N ASP A 285 -7.31 29.83 -7.08
CA ASP A 285 -5.91 29.51 -6.73
C ASP A 285 -4.96 29.57 -7.94
N CYS A 286 -5.45 29.35 -9.17
CA CYS A 286 -4.63 29.61 -10.36
C CYS A 286 -4.48 31.10 -10.64
N ILE A 287 -5.58 31.86 -10.59
CA ILE A 287 -5.60 33.30 -10.92
C ILE A 287 -4.71 34.09 -9.96
N PHE A 288 -4.80 33.82 -8.65
CA PHE A 288 -4.04 34.55 -7.63
C PHE A 288 -2.72 33.86 -7.24
N GLY A 289 -2.49 32.63 -7.68
CA GLY A 289 -1.26 31.87 -7.44
C GLY A 289 -0.20 32.03 -8.53
N LEU A 290 0.76 31.09 -8.54
CA LEU A 290 1.84 31.05 -9.53
C LEU A 290 1.35 30.98 -10.99
N PRO A 291 0.27 30.24 -11.35
CA PRO A 291 -0.21 30.20 -12.73
C PRO A 291 -0.55 31.58 -13.29
N GLY A 292 -1.29 32.41 -12.57
CA GLY A 292 -1.67 33.77 -13.02
C GLY A 292 -0.49 34.73 -13.14
N GLN A 293 0.59 34.50 -12.40
CA GLN A 293 1.83 35.29 -12.50
C GLN A 293 2.63 34.96 -13.78
N TYR A 294 2.72 33.68 -14.14
CA TYR A 294 3.51 33.22 -15.30
C TYR A 294 2.71 33.18 -16.62
N LEU A 295 1.44 32.80 -16.60
CA LEU A 295 0.61 32.59 -17.79
C LEU A 295 -0.22 33.85 -18.12
N LYS A 296 0.47 34.95 -18.44
CA LYS A 296 -0.17 36.21 -18.81
C LYS A 296 -1.04 36.06 -20.06
N GLY A 297 -2.29 36.50 -19.99
CA GLY A 297 -3.26 36.39 -21.09
C GLY A 297 -3.92 35.01 -21.24
N PHE A 298 -3.71 34.09 -20.30
CA PHE A 298 -4.38 32.81 -20.25
C PHE A 298 -5.83 32.93 -19.74
N ASP A 299 -6.77 32.23 -20.38
CA ASP A 299 -8.16 32.18 -19.92
C ASP A 299 -8.33 31.13 -18.81
N PHE A 300 -8.32 31.60 -17.56
CA PHE A 300 -8.53 30.76 -16.39
C PHE A 300 -9.99 30.34 -16.19
N SER A 301 -10.96 30.89 -16.92
CA SER A 301 -12.39 30.55 -16.74
C SER A 301 -12.72 29.10 -17.13
N GLN A 302 -11.90 28.49 -17.98
CA GLN A 302 -12.04 27.10 -18.42
C GLN A 302 -11.32 26.09 -17.52
N VAL A 303 -10.64 26.54 -16.46
CA VAL A 303 -9.83 25.69 -15.59
C VAL A 303 -10.67 24.91 -14.60
N MET A 304 -10.55 23.59 -14.64
CA MET A 304 -11.29 22.67 -13.79
C MET A 304 -10.78 22.66 -12.34
N ASN A 305 -9.48 22.56 -12.09
CA ASN A 305 -8.97 22.50 -10.70
C ASN A 305 -7.51 22.95 -10.55
N CYS A 306 -7.29 23.81 -9.55
CA CYS A 306 -6.01 24.41 -9.19
C CYS A 306 -5.45 23.91 -7.84
N GLU A 307 -6.16 23.00 -7.15
CA GLU A 307 -5.71 22.49 -5.86
C GLU A 307 -4.45 21.64 -6.04
N LYS A 308 -3.44 21.82 -5.17
CA LYS A 308 -2.22 20.98 -5.17
C LYS A 308 -2.53 19.48 -5.05
N ARG A 309 -3.66 19.13 -4.40
CA ARG A 309 -4.14 17.77 -4.19
C ARG A 309 -5.60 17.62 -4.66
N PRO A 310 -5.87 17.45 -5.96
CA PRO A 310 -7.23 17.30 -6.47
C PRO A 310 -7.88 16.00 -5.96
N VAL A 311 -9.18 16.05 -5.68
CA VAL A 311 -10.01 14.86 -5.44
C VAL A 311 -10.80 14.55 -6.71
N ILE A 312 -10.44 13.47 -7.40
CA ILE A 312 -11.00 13.03 -8.67
C ILE A 312 -11.96 11.86 -8.44
N SER A 313 -13.11 11.90 -9.12
CA SER A 313 -14.10 10.83 -9.13
C SER A 313 -14.55 10.52 -10.55
N ASP A 314 -14.91 9.26 -10.78
CA ASP A 314 -15.54 8.79 -12.01
C ASP A 314 -16.86 9.51 -12.29
N LEU A 315 -17.22 9.64 -13.57
CA LEU A 315 -18.52 10.16 -13.98
C LEU A 315 -19.66 9.17 -13.68
N PRO A 316 -20.90 9.67 -13.50
CA PRO A 316 -22.07 8.81 -13.36
C PRO A 316 -22.46 8.18 -14.72
N LEU A 317 -23.25 7.10 -14.69
CA LEU A 317 -23.52 6.26 -15.87
C LEU A 317 -24.25 7.01 -17.00
N GLU A 318 -25.10 7.97 -16.62
CA GLU A 318 -25.85 8.86 -17.52
C GLU A 318 -24.93 9.74 -18.38
N LYS A 319 -23.66 9.90 -17.98
CA LYS A 319 -22.64 10.67 -18.70
C LYS A 319 -21.68 9.82 -19.55
N ALA A 320 -21.85 8.50 -19.61
CA ALA A 320 -21.00 7.62 -20.41
C ALA A 320 -20.96 8.00 -21.91
N ASN A 321 -22.11 8.37 -22.48
CA ASN A 321 -22.26 8.72 -23.90
C ASN A 321 -22.18 10.24 -24.17
N ASP A 322 -21.82 11.05 -23.17
CA ASP A 322 -21.69 12.51 -23.31
C ASP A 322 -20.48 12.83 -24.20
N THR A 323 -20.69 13.60 -25.28
CA THR A 323 -19.63 13.89 -26.26
C THR A 323 -18.54 14.83 -25.72
N GLU A 324 -18.87 15.69 -24.77
CA GLU A 324 -17.93 16.68 -24.22
C GLU A 324 -17.12 16.07 -23.07
N ILE A 325 -17.80 15.61 -22.02
CA ILE A 325 -17.15 15.13 -20.80
C ILE A 325 -17.05 13.61 -20.71
N GLY A 326 -17.79 12.86 -21.51
CA GLY A 326 -17.80 11.39 -21.52
C GLY A 326 -17.12 10.81 -22.76
N HIS A 327 -17.73 9.75 -23.30
CA HIS A 327 -17.31 9.08 -24.54
C HIS A 327 -15.85 8.58 -24.50
N ILE A 328 -15.41 8.12 -23.31
CA ILE A 328 -14.11 7.48 -23.08
C ILE A 328 -14.35 5.98 -22.83
N PRO A 329 -13.69 5.06 -23.57
CA PRO A 329 -13.86 3.62 -23.36
C PRO A 329 -13.54 3.21 -21.91
N ASN A 330 -14.45 2.44 -21.28
CA ASN A 330 -14.40 2.02 -19.89
C ASN A 330 -14.59 3.12 -18.82
N CYS A 331 -14.97 4.36 -19.17
CA CYS A 331 -15.32 5.37 -18.17
C CYS A 331 -16.70 5.16 -17.55
N CYS A 332 -17.02 6.03 -16.60
CA CYS A 332 -18.38 6.46 -16.32
C CYS A 332 -19.27 5.36 -15.69
N LYS A 333 -18.74 4.70 -14.66
CA LYS A 333 -19.37 3.61 -13.89
C LYS A 333 -19.79 4.05 -12.50
N ASN A 334 -19.95 5.36 -12.28
CA ASN A 334 -20.20 5.98 -10.97
C ASN A 334 -19.19 5.54 -9.89
N GLY A 335 -17.94 5.28 -10.30
CA GLY A 335 -16.85 4.90 -9.42
C GLY A 335 -16.91 3.46 -8.93
N SER A 336 -17.65 2.59 -9.64
CA SER A 336 -17.72 1.16 -9.38
C SER A 336 -16.66 0.40 -10.18
N LEU A 337 -15.72 -0.25 -9.49
CA LEU A 337 -14.79 -1.23 -10.06
C LEU A 337 -14.86 -2.53 -9.28
N VAL A 338 -15.16 -3.62 -9.98
CA VAL A 338 -15.33 -4.97 -9.41
C VAL A 338 -14.12 -5.85 -9.70
N SER A 339 -13.98 -6.95 -8.97
CA SER A 339 -12.95 -7.96 -9.23
C SER A 339 -13.15 -8.56 -10.64
N PRO A 340 -12.07 -8.88 -11.37
CA PRO A 340 -12.15 -9.52 -12.68
C PRO A 340 -12.73 -10.94 -12.61
N VAL A 341 -12.84 -11.53 -11.41
CA VAL A 341 -13.59 -12.78 -11.17
C VAL A 341 -15.11 -12.59 -11.31
N MET A 342 -15.60 -11.37 -11.09
CA MET A 342 -17.02 -11.02 -11.25
C MET A 342 -17.31 -10.60 -12.69
N ASP A 343 -16.59 -9.58 -13.18
CA ASP A 343 -16.75 -9.03 -14.52
C ASP A 343 -15.49 -8.25 -14.93
N GLU A 344 -14.74 -8.82 -15.86
CA GLU A 344 -13.52 -8.23 -16.43
C GLU A 344 -13.78 -6.87 -17.12
N ASN A 345 -14.97 -6.67 -17.71
CA ASN A 345 -15.33 -5.39 -18.36
C ASN A 345 -15.55 -4.28 -17.34
N ASN A 346 -15.91 -4.63 -16.10
CA ASN A 346 -16.11 -3.70 -14.99
C ASN A 346 -14.94 -3.66 -13.99
N ALA A 347 -13.78 -4.23 -14.36
CA ALA A 347 -12.53 -4.12 -13.61
C ALA A 347 -11.66 -2.90 -14.00
N ARG A 348 -11.95 -2.22 -15.13
CA ARG A 348 -11.19 -1.04 -15.62
C ARG A 348 -11.99 0.26 -15.58
N ALA A 349 -11.36 1.36 -15.17
CA ALA A 349 -11.80 2.73 -15.45
C ALA A 349 -10.73 3.50 -16.22
N VAL A 350 -11.16 4.42 -17.09
CA VAL A 350 -10.25 5.30 -17.87
C VAL A 350 -10.81 6.72 -17.88
N PHE A 351 -9.93 7.69 -17.69
CA PHE A 351 -10.23 9.10 -17.93
C PHE A 351 -9.01 9.83 -18.51
N GLN A 352 -9.26 10.96 -19.16
CA GLN A 352 -8.23 11.80 -19.78
C GLN A 352 -8.26 13.20 -19.16
N LEU A 353 -7.10 13.87 -19.14
CA LEU A 353 -6.95 15.22 -18.60
C LEU A 353 -5.95 16.04 -19.42
N ARG A 354 -6.20 17.35 -19.51
CA ARG A 354 -5.26 18.34 -20.02
C ARG A 354 -4.62 19.07 -18.84
N VAL A 355 -3.30 19.00 -18.77
CA VAL A 355 -2.49 19.57 -17.67
C VAL A 355 -1.63 20.70 -18.21
N TYR A 356 -1.54 21.80 -17.47
CA TYR A 356 -0.61 22.89 -17.74
C TYR A 356 0.59 22.84 -16.79
N LYS A 357 1.72 23.30 -17.29
CA LYS A 357 3.03 23.33 -16.62
C LYS A 357 3.50 24.77 -16.52
N LEU A 358 4.20 25.10 -15.43
CA LEU A 358 4.80 26.42 -15.22
C LEU A 358 6.30 26.41 -15.53
N PRO A 359 6.92 27.57 -15.82
CA PRO A 359 8.37 27.69 -15.90
C PRO A 359 9.05 27.17 -14.61
N PRO A 360 10.20 26.47 -14.69
CA PRO A 360 11.01 26.22 -15.89
C PRO A 360 10.57 25.03 -16.75
N ASP A 361 9.47 24.34 -16.43
CA ASP A 361 9.10 23.06 -17.04
C ASP A 361 8.26 23.17 -18.32
N THR A 362 8.22 24.34 -18.94
CA THR A 362 7.49 24.55 -20.20
C THR A 362 7.96 23.66 -21.38
N PRO A 363 9.24 23.24 -21.53
CA PRO A 363 9.64 22.45 -22.70
C PRO A 363 8.89 21.11 -22.83
N LYS A 364 8.50 20.75 -24.06
CA LYS A 364 7.72 19.52 -24.38
C LYS A 364 8.41 18.19 -24.03
N THR A 365 9.71 18.21 -23.72
CA THR A 365 10.51 17.05 -23.30
C THR A 365 10.52 16.86 -21.78
N VAL A 366 10.16 17.89 -21.01
CA VAL A 366 10.16 17.90 -19.55
C VAL A 366 8.79 17.44 -19.06
N LEU A 367 8.73 16.23 -18.50
CA LEU A 367 7.49 15.59 -18.02
C LEU A 367 7.76 14.87 -16.71
N TYR A 368 6.97 15.20 -15.69
CA TYR A 368 7.00 14.57 -14.38
C TYR A 368 5.61 14.02 -14.03
N PRO A 369 5.51 12.84 -13.40
CA PRO A 369 4.24 12.34 -12.90
C PRO A 369 3.89 13.07 -11.59
N PRO A 370 2.60 13.28 -11.28
CA PRO A 370 2.19 13.68 -9.95
C PRO A 370 2.59 12.62 -8.92
N GLN A 371 2.71 13.01 -7.66
CA GLN A 371 3.24 12.18 -6.57
C GLN A 371 2.16 11.81 -5.56
N ARG A 372 2.51 10.98 -4.56
CA ARG A 372 1.65 10.63 -3.40
C ARG A 372 0.22 10.24 -3.80
N TRP A 373 0.14 9.37 -4.78
CA TRP A 373 -1.10 8.76 -5.24
C TRP A 373 -1.78 8.02 -4.09
N ASN A 374 -3.10 8.15 -3.99
CA ASN A 374 -3.91 7.45 -3.02
C ASN A 374 -5.32 7.27 -3.58
N ILE A 375 -5.86 6.05 -3.49
CA ILE A 375 -7.20 5.70 -3.93
C ILE A 375 -8.03 5.21 -2.74
N THR A 376 -9.20 5.80 -2.58
CA THR A 376 -10.11 5.53 -1.46
C THR A 376 -11.49 5.18 -1.97
N SER A 377 -12.23 4.39 -1.19
CA SER A 377 -13.63 4.04 -1.44
C SER A 377 -14.35 3.92 -0.09
N LEU A 378 -15.67 4.14 -0.09
CA LEU A 378 -16.49 4.19 1.12
C LEU A 378 -16.50 2.85 1.89
N VAL A 379 -16.58 1.74 1.15
CA VAL A 379 -16.93 0.40 1.68
C VAL A 379 -15.77 -0.59 1.62
N SER A 380 -14.79 -0.38 0.73
CA SER A 380 -13.70 -1.31 0.46
C SER A 380 -12.65 -1.40 1.59
N ALA A 381 -11.66 -2.28 1.38
CA ALA A 381 -10.38 -2.19 2.06
C ALA A 381 -9.70 -0.82 1.83
N HIS A 382 -8.77 -0.47 2.72
CA HIS A 382 -7.85 0.64 2.51
C HIS A 382 -6.69 0.19 1.60
N TYR A 383 -6.25 1.06 0.69
CA TYR A 383 -5.14 0.77 -0.22
C TYR A 383 -3.88 1.55 0.17
N HIS A 384 -2.71 0.97 -0.07
CA HIS A 384 -1.43 1.65 0.02
C HIS A 384 -0.77 1.65 -1.36
N CYS A 385 -0.57 2.83 -1.90
CA CYS A 385 0.00 3.04 -3.24
C CYS A 385 1.50 3.34 -3.19
N SER A 386 2.22 2.91 -4.22
CA SER A 386 3.64 3.22 -4.40
C SER A 386 3.87 4.63 -4.96
N ALA A 387 5.11 5.12 -4.89
CA ALA A 387 5.56 6.19 -5.78
C ALA A 387 5.44 5.75 -7.27
N PRO A 388 5.20 6.69 -8.21
CA PRO A 388 5.14 6.41 -9.65
C PRO A 388 6.51 5.96 -10.17
N VAL A 389 6.55 4.80 -10.82
CA VAL A 389 7.74 4.20 -11.41
C VAL A 389 7.70 4.37 -12.93
N ARG A 390 8.85 4.69 -13.53
CA ARG A 390 8.98 4.85 -14.98
C ARG A 390 8.94 3.48 -15.69
N VAL A 391 7.97 3.30 -16.59
CA VAL A 391 7.74 2.05 -17.33
C VAL A 391 7.76 2.27 -18.85
N ASP A 392 7.79 1.19 -19.63
CA ASP A 392 7.69 1.27 -21.09
C ASP A 392 6.41 1.99 -21.53
N PRO A 393 6.47 2.86 -22.56
CA PRO A 393 5.31 3.55 -23.10
C PRO A 393 4.12 2.63 -23.40
N SER A 394 2.94 3.01 -22.91
CA SER A 394 1.68 2.35 -23.22
C SER A 394 1.34 2.51 -24.71
N ALA A 395 0.77 1.46 -25.29
CA ALA A 395 0.38 1.42 -26.70
C ALA A 395 -1.14 1.40 -26.80
N PHE A 396 -1.69 2.27 -27.63
CA PHE A 396 -3.13 2.48 -27.82
C PHE A 396 -3.51 2.21 -29.28
N PRO A 397 -4.70 1.66 -29.57
CA PRO A 397 -5.16 1.50 -30.95
C PRO A 397 -5.35 2.87 -31.62
N GLU A 398 -4.95 2.99 -32.89
CA GLU A 398 -5.19 4.21 -33.67
C GLU A 398 -6.68 4.36 -34.00
N ALA A 399 -7.23 5.57 -33.80
CA ALA A 399 -8.66 5.85 -33.95
C ALA A 399 -9.19 5.74 -35.40
N THR A 400 -8.31 5.70 -36.39
CA THR A 400 -8.61 5.56 -37.83
C THR A 400 -8.94 4.12 -38.25
N GLY A 401 -8.77 3.13 -37.36
CA GLY A 401 -9.10 1.73 -37.65
C GLY A 401 -8.09 0.99 -38.54
N THR A 402 -6.94 1.60 -38.85
CA THR A 402 -5.85 1.04 -39.68
C THR A 402 -5.16 -0.20 -39.10
N GLY A 403 -5.45 -0.54 -37.84
CA GLY A 403 -4.70 -1.53 -37.06
C GLY A 403 -3.36 -1.01 -36.50
N ALA A 404 -2.99 0.24 -36.79
CA ALA A 404 -1.80 0.86 -36.22
C ALA A 404 -1.95 1.11 -34.71
N LYS A 405 -0.81 1.30 -34.04
CA LYS A 405 -0.75 1.64 -32.61
C LYS A 405 -0.03 2.96 -32.43
N THR A 406 -0.65 3.86 -31.67
CA THR A 406 0.02 5.05 -31.13
C THR A 406 0.65 4.69 -29.79
N TYR A 407 1.74 5.36 -29.42
CA TYR A 407 2.44 5.14 -28.16
C TYR A 407 2.43 6.42 -27.33
N ALA A 408 2.32 6.28 -26.01
CA ALA A 408 2.50 7.41 -25.09
C ALA A 408 3.87 8.06 -25.31
N VAL A 409 3.94 9.38 -25.17
CA VAL A 409 5.22 10.09 -25.01
C VAL A 409 5.93 9.59 -23.73
N ALA A 410 5.13 9.33 -22.69
CA ALA A 410 5.66 9.02 -21.37
C ALA A 410 4.64 8.28 -20.49
N SER A 411 4.98 7.08 -20.01
CA SER A 411 4.18 6.28 -19.09
C SER A 411 4.82 6.14 -17.70
N TRP A 412 4.00 6.18 -16.66
CA TRP A 412 4.37 5.79 -15.29
C TRP A 412 3.32 4.85 -14.70
N GLN A 413 3.77 3.91 -13.88
CA GLN A 413 2.90 3.00 -13.13
C GLN A 413 2.98 3.32 -11.63
N VAL A 414 1.82 3.35 -10.98
CA VAL A 414 1.64 3.30 -9.54
C VAL A 414 0.94 2.00 -9.18
N VAL A 415 1.44 1.29 -8.18
CA VAL A 415 0.87 0.02 -7.71
C VAL A 415 0.25 0.25 -6.34
N CYS A 416 -1.04 -0.05 -6.22
CA CYS A 416 -1.81 0.06 -4.98
C CYS A 416 -2.23 -1.33 -4.50
N ASN A 417 -1.84 -1.69 -3.28
CA ASN A 417 -2.17 -2.98 -2.67
C ASN A 417 -3.15 -2.82 -1.51
N MET A 418 -4.03 -3.80 -1.34
CA MET A 418 -4.98 -3.87 -0.23
C MET A 418 -4.23 -4.04 1.09
N THR A 419 -4.51 -3.14 2.03
CA THR A 419 -4.00 -3.22 3.40
C THR A 419 -4.98 -3.96 4.28
N LYS A 420 -4.46 -4.67 5.29
CA LYS A 420 -5.29 -5.30 6.32
C LYS A 420 -5.91 -4.23 7.21
N PRO A 421 -7.17 -4.40 7.65
CA PRO A 421 -7.78 -3.47 8.59
C PRO A 421 -6.98 -3.43 9.89
N GLU A 422 -6.75 -2.22 10.39
CA GLU A 422 -6.24 -2.05 11.74
C GLU A 422 -7.25 -2.58 12.77
N LYS A 423 -6.78 -2.91 13.97
CA LYS A 423 -7.65 -3.39 15.04
C LYS A 423 -8.73 -2.33 15.35
N LYS A 424 -10.00 -2.75 15.38
CA LYS A 424 -11.20 -1.88 15.50
C LYS A 424 -11.47 -0.96 14.30
N ARG A 425 -10.93 -1.26 13.11
CA ARG A 425 -11.21 -0.56 11.85
C ARG A 425 -11.61 -1.51 10.71
N ALA A 426 -12.28 -2.62 11.04
CA ALA A 426 -12.92 -3.45 10.02
C ALA A 426 -14.13 -2.72 9.40
N LYS A 427 -14.64 -3.21 8.27
CA LYS A 427 -15.89 -2.70 7.64
C LYS A 427 -17.10 -3.61 7.89
N CYS A 428 -16.86 -4.84 8.32
CA CYS A 428 -17.87 -5.87 8.54
C CYS A 428 -17.53 -6.77 9.75
N CYS A 429 -18.56 -7.33 10.38
CA CYS A 429 -18.47 -8.24 11.53
C CYS A 429 -18.94 -9.65 11.16
N VAL A 430 -18.23 -10.69 11.59
CA VAL A 430 -18.71 -12.08 11.48
C VAL A 430 -19.16 -12.59 12.84
N SER A 431 -20.23 -13.38 12.85
CA SER A 431 -20.71 -14.13 14.01
C SER A 431 -20.74 -15.62 13.71
N PHE A 432 -20.37 -16.44 14.68
CA PHE A 432 -20.33 -17.90 14.56
C PHE A 432 -21.45 -18.57 15.37
N THR A 433 -22.14 -19.51 14.73
CA THR A 433 -23.15 -20.39 15.34
C THR A 433 -22.90 -21.84 14.89
N ALA A 434 -23.43 -22.81 15.63
CA ALA A 434 -23.29 -24.22 15.28
C ALA A 434 -24.45 -25.05 15.81
N TYR A 435 -24.81 -26.16 15.15
CA TYR A 435 -25.84 -27.09 15.61
C TYR A 435 -25.63 -27.62 17.04
N TYR A 436 -24.37 -27.65 17.51
CA TYR A 436 -23.99 -28.11 18.85
C TYR A 436 -23.85 -26.97 19.88
N SER A 437 -24.04 -25.70 19.50
CA SER A 437 -23.96 -24.53 20.39
C SER A 437 -25.33 -23.90 20.59
N ASN A 438 -25.63 -23.52 21.84
CA ASN A 438 -26.88 -22.86 22.20
C ASN A 438 -26.90 -21.34 21.93
N GLY A 439 -25.79 -20.76 21.47
CA GLY A 439 -25.65 -19.31 21.28
C GLY A 439 -24.71 -18.94 20.14
N ALA A 440 -24.87 -17.69 19.67
CA ALA A 440 -24.01 -17.06 18.70
C ALA A 440 -22.82 -16.37 19.39
N VAL A 441 -21.63 -16.56 18.83
CA VAL A 441 -20.42 -15.84 19.21
C VAL A 441 -20.24 -14.67 18.24
N PRO A 442 -20.41 -13.40 18.66
CA PRO A 442 -20.15 -12.25 17.80
C PRO A 442 -18.65 -11.98 17.63
N CYS A 443 -18.30 -11.09 16.70
CA CYS A 443 -16.97 -10.50 16.60
C CYS A 443 -16.63 -9.64 17.84
N SER A 444 -15.40 -9.12 17.88
CA SER A 444 -14.94 -8.24 18.98
C SER A 444 -15.74 -6.93 19.10
N THR A 445 -15.77 -6.37 20.31
CA THR A 445 -16.40 -5.06 20.58
C THR A 445 -15.71 -3.95 19.78
N CYS A 446 -16.48 -2.99 19.26
CA CYS A 446 -15.98 -1.92 18.39
C CYS A 446 -15.22 -2.43 17.15
N ALA A 447 -15.61 -3.58 16.59
CA ALA A 447 -14.97 -4.16 15.41
C ALA A 447 -14.82 -3.16 14.25
N CYS A 448 -15.85 -2.35 14.01
CA CYS A 448 -15.88 -1.29 12.99
C CYS A 448 -15.73 0.14 13.58
N GLY A 449 -15.20 0.24 14.81
CA GLY A 449 -14.98 1.51 15.51
C GLY A 449 -15.99 1.79 16.62
N CYS A 450 -15.62 2.69 17.52
CA CYS A 450 -16.50 3.30 18.52
C CYS A 450 -16.02 4.74 18.73
N ASP A 451 -16.95 5.69 18.75
CA ASP A 451 -16.64 7.09 19.10
C ASP A 451 -16.50 7.22 20.61
N ASP A 452 -15.75 8.22 21.07
CA ASP A 452 -15.47 8.44 22.50
C ASP A 452 -16.76 8.53 23.34
N SER A 453 -17.80 9.20 22.81
CA SER A 453 -19.13 9.35 23.43
C SER A 453 -19.91 8.03 23.62
N GLN A 454 -19.52 6.96 22.91
CA GLN A 454 -20.06 5.62 23.13
C GLN A 454 -19.33 4.91 24.27
N THR A 455 -18.03 5.17 24.43
CA THR A 455 -17.17 4.52 25.43
C THR A 455 -17.47 4.93 26.88
N ASP A 456 -18.18 6.04 27.08
CA ASP A 456 -18.72 6.42 28.40
C ASP A 456 -19.83 5.47 28.90
N LYS A 457 -20.54 4.80 27.97
CA LYS A 457 -21.74 3.98 28.27
C LYS A 457 -21.47 2.47 28.20
N CYS A 458 -20.34 2.05 27.64
CA CYS A 458 -19.97 0.65 27.44
C CYS A 458 -18.44 0.49 27.48
N ASN A 459 -17.96 -0.73 27.77
CA ASN A 459 -16.52 -0.99 27.81
C ASN A 459 -16.00 -1.46 26.43
N PRO A 460 -15.20 -0.65 25.71
CA PRO A 460 -14.71 -0.95 24.36
C PRO A 460 -13.56 -1.97 24.33
N SER A 461 -13.05 -2.39 25.49
CA SER A 461 -11.93 -3.34 25.62
C SER A 461 -12.35 -4.66 26.29
N SER A 462 -13.63 -4.79 26.64
CA SER A 462 -14.19 -6.04 27.18
C SER A 462 -14.44 -7.07 26.08
N ARG A 463 -14.50 -8.36 26.45
CA ARG A 463 -14.88 -9.40 25.49
C ARG A 463 -16.36 -9.29 25.15
N ALA A 464 -16.70 -9.46 23.87
CA ALA A 464 -18.09 -9.51 23.44
C ALA A 464 -18.82 -10.69 24.09
N MET A 465 -20.08 -10.48 24.49
CA MET A 465 -20.89 -11.50 25.15
C MET A 465 -21.65 -12.37 24.14
N LEU A 466 -21.91 -13.62 24.52
CA LEU A 466 -22.72 -14.55 23.72
C LEU A 466 -24.14 -13.99 23.52
N LEU A 467 -24.62 -14.09 22.29
CA LEU A 467 -25.97 -13.69 21.89
C LEU A 467 -26.86 -14.94 21.79
N PRO A 468 -28.16 -14.87 22.13
CA PRO A 468 -29.11 -15.83 21.61
C PRO A 468 -29.22 -15.64 20.08
N PRO A 469 -29.37 -16.71 19.27
CA PRO A 469 -29.26 -16.58 17.80
C PRO A 469 -30.26 -15.63 17.14
N ASP A 470 -31.45 -15.45 17.73
CA ASP A 470 -32.48 -14.52 17.27
C ASP A 470 -32.05 -13.04 17.41
N ALA A 471 -31.17 -12.71 18.35
CA ALA A 471 -30.65 -11.35 18.53
C ALA A 471 -29.73 -10.90 17.38
N LEU A 472 -29.28 -11.82 16.51
CA LEU A 472 -28.57 -11.46 15.28
C LEU A 472 -29.47 -10.71 14.29
N LEU A 473 -30.79 -10.91 14.35
CA LEU A 473 -31.79 -10.20 13.53
C LEU A 473 -32.22 -8.85 14.14
N LEU A 474 -31.62 -8.42 15.24
CA LEU A 474 -31.93 -7.16 15.91
C LEU A 474 -30.79 -6.14 15.78
N PRO A 475 -31.10 -4.83 15.68
CA PRO A 475 -30.09 -3.78 15.72
C PRO A 475 -29.42 -3.74 17.10
N ALA A 476 -28.17 -3.28 17.14
CA ALA A 476 -27.31 -3.40 18.32
C ALA A 476 -27.93 -2.86 19.61
N VAL A 477 -28.65 -1.72 19.54
CA VAL A 477 -29.34 -1.06 20.66
C VAL A 477 -30.32 -2.03 21.37
N ASN A 478 -31.03 -2.86 20.61
CA ASN A 478 -32.03 -3.79 21.14
C ASN A 478 -31.43 -5.13 21.64
N ARG A 479 -30.13 -5.39 21.40
CA ARG A 479 -29.48 -6.65 21.82
C ARG A 479 -29.22 -6.70 23.35
N THR A 480 -28.98 -5.57 23.99
CA THR A 480 -28.55 -5.48 25.41
C THR A 480 -29.46 -6.23 26.39
N ALA A 481 -30.79 -6.09 26.26
CA ALA A 481 -31.75 -6.78 27.11
C ALA A 481 -31.70 -8.31 26.92
N LYS A 482 -31.62 -8.77 25.66
CA LYS A 482 -31.48 -10.20 25.32
C LYS A 482 -30.14 -10.78 25.80
N ILE A 483 -29.04 -10.03 25.71
CA ILE A 483 -27.73 -10.44 26.26
C ILE A 483 -27.84 -10.71 27.76
N LYS A 484 -28.41 -9.77 28.53
CA LYS A 484 -28.58 -9.92 30.00
C LYS A 484 -29.47 -11.11 30.35
N ALA A 485 -30.60 -11.29 29.67
CA ALA A 485 -31.50 -12.41 29.87
C ALA A 485 -30.84 -13.77 29.53
N TYR A 486 -30.12 -13.84 28.39
CA TYR A 486 -29.42 -15.04 27.95
C TYR A 486 -28.24 -15.40 28.87
N ALA A 487 -27.47 -14.41 29.34
CA ALA A 487 -26.39 -14.61 30.31
C ALA A 487 -26.94 -15.17 31.64
N LYS A 488 -28.04 -14.61 32.16
CA LYS A 488 -28.74 -15.14 33.35
C LYS A 488 -29.17 -16.60 33.14
N LEU A 489 -29.81 -16.90 32.00
CA LEU A 489 -30.27 -18.25 31.66
C LEU A 489 -29.12 -19.26 31.52
N LYS A 490 -27.95 -18.83 31.01
CA LYS A 490 -26.74 -19.68 30.88
C LYS A 490 -25.80 -19.62 32.09
N LYS A 491 -26.24 -19.02 33.22
CA LYS A 491 -25.45 -18.83 34.45
C LYS A 491 -24.06 -18.23 34.18
N LYS A 492 -23.98 -17.25 33.26
CA LYS A 492 -22.76 -16.51 32.92
C LYS A 492 -22.73 -15.15 33.64
N PRO A 493 -21.56 -14.69 34.11
CA PRO A 493 -21.45 -13.37 34.72
C PRO A 493 -21.77 -12.27 33.70
N VAL A 494 -22.44 -11.23 34.16
CA VAL A 494 -22.69 -10.00 33.40
C VAL A 494 -21.73 -8.94 33.94
N PRO A 495 -20.89 -8.30 33.11
CA PRO A 495 -19.98 -7.26 33.58
C PRO A 495 -20.74 -5.99 33.99
N ARG A 496 -20.20 -5.22 34.95
CA ARG A 496 -20.82 -3.98 35.44
C ARG A 496 -21.01 -2.94 34.34
N ALA A 497 -19.98 -2.73 33.52
CA ALA A 497 -20.08 -2.02 32.25
C ALA A 497 -20.30 -3.04 31.12
N MET A 498 -21.37 -2.88 30.35
CA MET A 498 -21.67 -3.78 29.22
C MET A 498 -20.61 -3.64 28.13
N PRO A 499 -20.31 -4.70 27.35
CA PRO A 499 -19.46 -4.58 26.16
C PRO A 499 -20.06 -3.64 25.13
N CYS A 500 -19.21 -2.86 24.46
CA CYS A 500 -19.65 -2.02 23.35
C CYS A 500 -20.12 -2.84 22.15
N PRO A 501 -21.08 -2.32 21.36
CA PRO A 501 -21.48 -2.94 20.10
C PRO A 501 -20.32 -3.04 19.09
N ASP A 502 -20.51 -3.83 18.05
CA ASP A 502 -19.55 -3.99 16.95
C ASP A 502 -19.51 -2.78 15.99
N ASN A 503 -20.63 -2.05 15.89
CA ASN A 503 -20.87 -0.89 15.03
C ASN A 503 -20.68 -1.14 13.52
N CYS A 504 -20.79 -2.39 13.07
CA CYS A 504 -20.59 -2.73 11.68
C CYS A 504 -21.86 -2.58 10.84
N VAL A 505 -21.76 -1.85 9.73
CA VAL A 505 -22.85 -1.68 8.74
C VAL A 505 -23.25 -3.02 8.11
N VAL A 506 -22.27 -3.90 7.87
CA VAL A 506 -22.51 -5.26 7.38
C VAL A 506 -22.14 -6.26 8.46
N SER A 507 -23.04 -7.21 8.71
CA SER A 507 -22.77 -8.35 9.59
C SER A 507 -23.10 -9.67 8.90
N ILE A 508 -22.27 -10.68 9.12
CA ILE A 508 -22.37 -12.00 8.49
C ILE A 508 -22.52 -13.04 9.59
N ASN A 509 -23.52 -13.93 9.48
CA ASN A 509 -23.56 -15.14 10.30
C ASN A 509 -23.04 -16.34 9.49
N TRP A 510 -22.06 -17.04 10.06
CA TRP A 510 -21.60 -18.34 9.59
C TRP A 510 -22.08 -19.41 10.56
N HIS A 511 -23.02 -20.23 10.09
CA HIS A 511 -23.67 -21.27 10.87
C HIS A 511 -23.27 -22.66 10.40
N VAL A 512 -22.54 -23.42 11.22
CA VAL A 512 -22.31 -24.85 10.97
C VAL A 512 -23.60 -25.62 11.24
N SER A 513 -24.26 -26.05 10.17
CA SER A 513 -25.64 -26.57 10.18
C SER A 513 -25.70 -28.09 10.41
N SER A 514 -24.75 -28.85 9.86
CA SER A 514 -24.67 -30.31 10.05
C SER A 514 -23.24 -30.82 9.96
N ASP A 515 -23.00 -32.03 10.46
CA ASP A 515 -21.70 -32.71 10.43
C ASP A 515 -21.92 -34.23 10.41
N HIS A 516 -21.66 -34.88 9.27
CA HIS A 516 -21.92 -36.31 9.06
C HIS A 516 -20.68 -37.02 8.47
N LYS A 517 -20.77 -38.33 8.17
CA LYS A 517 -19.58 -39.11 7.74
C LYS A 517 -19.02 -38.64 6.38
N ALA A 518 -19.88 -38.51 5.38
CA ALA A 518 -19.50 -38.17 4.00
C ALA A 518 -19.25 -36.65 3.77
N GLY A 519 -19.77 -35.78 4.63
CA GLY A 519 -19.80 -34.35 4.41
C GLY A 519 -20.25 -33.55 5.62
N TRP A 520 -20.43 -32.25 5.42
CA TRP A 520 -20.96 -31.29 6.39
C TRP A 520 -21.59 -30.11 5.65
N THR A 521 -22.40 -29.31 6.33
CA THR A 521 -23.04 -28.14 5.72
C THR A 521 -22.89 -26.89 6.57
N ALA A 522 -22.68 -25.76 5.90
CA ALA A 522 -22.72 -24.43 6.49
C ALA A 522 -23.93 -23.65 5.95
N ARG A 523 -24.34 -22.61 6.67
CA ARG A 523 -25.23 -21.56 6.15
C ARG A 523 -24.52 -20.22 6.35
N MET A 524 -24.42 -19.46 5.26
CA MET A 524 -24.00 -18.06 5.31
C MET A 524 -25.25 -17.18 5.26
N THR A 525 -25.31 -16.16 6.12
CA THR A 525 -26.38 -15.16 6.10
C THR A 525 -25.77 -13.77 6.20
N LEU A 526 -26.08 -12.93 5.23
CA LEU A 526 -25.63 -11.55 5.10
C LEU A 526 -26.72 -10.63 5.64
N PHE A 527 -26.33 -9.65 6.44
CA PHE A 527 -27.21 -8.60 6.96
C PHE A 527 -26.63 -7.23 6.65
N ASN A 528 -27.42 -6.39 6.00
CA ASN A 528 -27.15 -4.98 5.80
C ASN A 528 -27.96 -4.14 6.80
N TRP A 529 -27.25 -3.44 7.68
CA TRP A 529 -27.78 -2.49 8.66
C TRP A 529 -27.68 -1.03 8.18
N GLY A 530 -27.09 -0.80 7.01
CA GLY A 530 -26.95 0.51 6.39
C GLY A 530 -28.21 0.99 5.70
N GLU A 531 -28.24 2.29 5.45
CA GLU A 531 -29.34 2.99 4.76
C GLU A 531 -29.20 2.96 3.23
N THR A 532 -28.12 2.35 2.72
CA THR A 532 -27.85 2.14 1.30
C THR A 532 -27.79 0.65 0.97
N GLN A 533 -28.29 0.29 -0.22
CA GLN A 533 -28.18 -1.07 -0.77
C GLN A 533 -26.79 -1.35 -1.35
N PHE A 534 -26.33 -2.60 -1.28
CA PHE A 534 -25.13 -3.06 -2.00
C PHE A 534 -25.54 -3.78 -3.28
N LYS A 535 -25.25 -3.17 -4.44
CA LYS A 535 -25.41 -3.78 -5.76
C LYS A 535 -24.21 -4.68 -6.09
N ASP A 536 -24.48 -5.77 -6.79
CA ASP A 536 -23.51 -6.77 -7.23
C ASP A 536 -22.60 -7.25 -6.08
N TRP A 537 -23.18 -7.45 -4.88
CA TRP A 537 -22.39 -7.78 -3.69
C TRP A 537 -21.63 -9.10 -3.85
N TYR A 538 -20.49 -9.24 -3.15
CA TYR A 538 -19.81 -10.51 -2.99
C TYR A 538 -19.25 -10.72 -1.58
N ALA A 539 -19.05 -11.98 -1.22
CA ALA A 539 -18.34 -12.39 -0.03
C ALA A 539 -17.32 -13.49 -0.37
N ALA A 540 -16.10 -13.40 0.16
CA ALA A 540 -15.08 -14.44 -0.01
C ALA A 540 -14.71 -15.06 1.33
N VAL A 541 -14.63 -16.39 1.39
CA VAL A 541 -14.49 -17.15 2.63
C VAL A 541 -13.28 -18.09 2.55
N GLU A 542 -12.29 -17.87 3.41
CA GLU A 542 -11.09 -18.69 3.50
C GLU A 542 -11.27 -19.76 4.60
N LEU A 543 -11.09 -21.04 4.27
CA LEU A 543 -11.17 -22.16 5.22
C LEU A 543 -9.83 -22.91 5.28
N LYS A 544 -9.17 -22.96 6.44
CA LYS A 544 -7.82 -23.54 6.61
C LYS A 544 -7.62 -24.94 5.98
N LYS A 545 -8.65 -25.80 6.05
CA LYS A 545 -8.61 -27.17 5.50
C LYS A 545 -9.81 -27.53 4.62
N ALA A 546 -11.01 -27.13 5.03
CA ALA A 546 -12.25 -27.65 4.46
C ALA A 546 -12.62 -27.09 3.06
N ALA A 547 -11.99 -26.01 2.59
CA ALA A 547 -12.21 -25.47 1.24
C ALA A 547 -11.87 -26.46 0.11
N SER A 548 -11.04 -27.46 0.38
CA SER A 548 -10.77 -28.55 -0.59
C SER A 548 -11.99 -29.44 -0.85
N GLY A 549 -12.94 -29.49 0.08
CA GLY A 549 -14.18 -30.25 0.02
C GLY A 549 -15.40 -29.44 -0.41
N TYR A 550 -15.27 -28.16 -0.77
CA TYR A 550 -16.38 -27.38 -1.32
C TYR A 550 -17.06 -28.13 -2.47
N ASP A 551 -18.38 -28.18 -2.43
CA ASP A 551 -19.22 -29.01 -3.27
C ASP A 551 -20.22 -28.12 -4.03
N ASP A 552 -21.18 -27.48 -3.34
CA ASP A 552 -22.17 -26.59 -3.96
C ASP A 552 -22.69 -25.48 -3.01
N VAL A 553 -23.42 -24.50 -3.55
CA VAL A 553 -24.16 -23.45 -2.83
C VAL A 553 -25.50 -23.14 -3.50
N TYR A 554 -26.61 -23.25 -2.76
CA TYR A 554 -27.95 -23.40 -3.37
C TYR A 554 -28.67 -22.10 -3.78
N SER A 555 -28.20 -20.93 -3.36
CA SER A 555 -28.93 -19.65 -3.54
C SER A 555 -28.02 -18.48 -3.89
N PHE A 556 -26.72 -18.75 -4.01
CA PHE A 556 -25.68 -17.84 -4.48
C PHE A 556 -24.97 -18.54 -5.65
N ASN A 557 -24.11 -17.82 -6.37
CA ASN A 557 -23.11 -18.45 -7.21
C ASN A 557 -21.82 -18.57 -6.39
N GLY A 558 -21.15 -19.73 -6.40
CA GLY A 558 -19.98 -20.02 -5.58
C GLY A 558 -18.83 -20.63 -6.37
N THR A 559 -17.74 -19.88 -6.51
CA THR A 559 -16.54 -20.29 -7.26
C THR A 559 -15.36 -20.46 -6.32
N LYS A 560 -14.66 -21.59 -6.39
CA LYS A 560 -13.44 -21.81 -5.61
C LYS A 560 -12.23 -21.14 -6.29
N LEU A 561 -11.55 -20.25 -5.58
CA LEU A 561 -10.43 -19.49 -6.12
C LEU A 561 -9.13 -20.31 -6.17
N VAL A 562 -8.33 -20.05 -7.21
CA VAL A 562 -6.95 -20.57 -7.36
C VAL A 562 -5.99 -19.79 -6.46
N SER A 563 -6.13 -18.46 -6.45
CA SER A 563 -5.45 -17.53 -5.56
C SER A 563 -6.46 -16.49 -5.09
N PRO A 564 -6.53 -16.12 -3.79
CA PRO A 564 -5.86 -16.80 -2.68
C PRO A 564 -6.36 -18.25 -2.50
N LYS A 565 -5.42 -19.16 -2.20
CA LYS A 565 -5.72 -20.58 -1.99
C LYS A 565 -6.72 -20.78 -0.85
N ASN A 566 -7.48 -21.88 -0.92
CA ASN A 566 -8.47 -22.26 0.09
C ASN A 566 -9.60 -21.23 0.31
N THR A 567 -9.84 -20.36 -0.67
CA THR A 567 -10.90 -19.35 -0.63
C THR A 567 -12.03 -19.72 -1.58
N ILE A 568 -13.27 -19.52 -1.14
CA ILE A 568 -14.48 -19.68 -1.96
C ILE A 568 -15.12 -18.30 -2.09
N PHE A 569 -15.37 -17.89 -3.33
CA PHE A 569 -15.96 -16.60 -3.70
C PHE A 569 -17.45 -16.79 -3.96
N PHE A 570 -18.29 -16.03 -3.26
CA PHE A 570 -19.74 -16.09 -3.35
C PHE A 570 -20.31 -14.75 -3.84
N GLN A 571 -21.24 -14.81 -4.78
CA GLN A 571 -21.96 -13.64 -5.29
C GLN A 571 -23.46 -13.95 -5.47
N GLY A 572 -24.29 -12.91 -5.59
CA GLY A 572 -25.71 -13.08 -5.88
C GLY A 572 -25.96 -13.87 -7.18
N LEU A 573 -27.02 -14.66 -7.21
CA LEU A 573 -27.61 -15.14 -8.48
C LEU A 573 -28.39 -13.99 -9.15
N LYS A 574 -28.82 -14.20 -10.40
CA LYS A 574 -29.69 -13.25 -11.09
C LYS A 574 -30.99 -13.03 -10.29
N GLY A 575 -31.33 -11.77 -10.01
CA GLY A 575 -32.43 -11.38 -9.10
C GLY A 575 -32.04 -11.30 -7.61
N LEU A 576 -30.79 -11.62 -7.25
CA LEU A 576 -30.22 -11.53 -5.90
C LEU A 576 -28.94 -10.67 -5.86
N GLU A 577 -28.69 -9.86 -6.89
CA GLU A 577 -27.53 -8.96 -7.01
C GLU A 577 -27.55 -7.85 -5.94
N TYR A 578 -28.73 -7.51 -5.41
CA TYR A 578 -28.93 -6.42 -4.44
C TYR A 578 -29.09 -6.95 -3.00
N LEU A 579 -28.12 -6.62 -2.14
CA LEU A 579 -28.31 -6.71 -0.69
C LEU A 579 -28.91 -5.38 -0.22
N ILE A 580 -30.25 -5.33 -0.20
CA ILE A 580 -31.07 -4.16 0.14
C ILE A 580 -30.71 -3.52 1.48
N GLU A 581 -31.11 -2.27 1.66
CA GLU A 581 -30.97 -1.46 2.87
C GLU A 581 -31.82 -1.94 4.07
N ILE A 582 -31.53 -1.37 5.25
CA ILE A 582 -32.32 -1.55 6.48
C ILE A 582 -33.74 -0.97 6.33
N LYS A 583 -34.75 -1.68 6.85
CA LYS A 583 -36.16 -1.27 6.81
C LYS A 583 -36.74 -1.10 8.20
N ASN A 584 -37.78 -0.28 8.32
CA ASN A 584 -38.53 -0.17 9.57
C ASN A 584 -39.24 -1.50 9.90
N GLY A 585 -39.54 -1.73 11.18
CA GLY A 585 -40.36 -2.87 11.59
C GLY A 585 -41.79 -2.76 11.05
N SER A 586 -42.56 -3.84 11.11
CA SER A 586 -43.97 -3.86 10.62
C SER A 586 -44.94 -2.96 11.41
N SER A 587 -44.45 -2.26 12.44
CA SER A 587 -45.15 -1.30 13.30
C SER A 587 -44.10 -0.49 14.07
N ASP A 588 -44.44 0.71 14.54
CA ASP A 588 -43.49 1.59 15.28
C ASP A 588 -42.92 0.94 16.56
N SER A 589 -43.66 -0.01 17.13
CA SER A 589 -43.24 -0.82 18.27
C SER A 589 -42.24 -1.95 17.95
N LYS A 590 -41.99 -2.23 16.66
CA LYS A 590 -41.05 -3.29 16.22
C LYS A 590 -39.72 -2.67 15.80
N PRO A 591 -38.58 -3.27 16.19
CA PRO A 591 -37.26 -2.78 15.80
C PRO A 591 -37.06 -2.85 14.28
N LYS A 592 -36.16 -1.98 13.76
CA LYS A 592 -35.70 -2.03 12.37
C LYS A 592 -35.15 -3.42 12.02
N VAL A 593 -35.37 -3.84 10.77
CA VAL A 593 -35.00 -5.16 10.22
C VAL A 593 -33.92 -4.95 9.14
N PRO A 594 -32.80 -5.69 9.16
CA PRO A 594 -31.76 -5.54 8.16
C PRO A 594 -32.20 -6.11 6.81
N GLY A 595 -31.65 -5.56 5.73
CA GLY A 595 -31.66 -6.27 4.45
C GLY A 595 -30.92 -7.59 4.59
N LYS A 596 -31.50 -8.69 4.09
CA LYS A 596 -31.04 -10.05 4.39
C LYS A 596 -30.98 -10.92 3.15
N GLN A 597 -29.83 -11.55 2.94
CA GLN A 597 -29.69 -12.69 2.02
C GLN A 597 -29.06 -13.89 2.73
N GLN A 598 -29.37 -15.11 2.30
CA GLN A 598 -28.83 -16.33 2.91
C GLN A 598 -28.66 -17.45 1.89
N SER A 599 -27.69 -18.32 2.09
CA SER A 599 -27.62 -19.60 1.39
C SER A 599 -26.98 -20.70 2.24
N VAL A 600 -27.25 -21.94 1.86
CA VAL A 600 -26.65 -23.15 2.44
C VAL A 600 -25.54 -23.61 1.49
N ILE A 601 -24.42 -24.04 2.07
CA ILE A 601 -23.19 -24.44 1.38
C ILE A 601 -22.89 -25.89 1.79
N SER A 602 -22.71 -26.77 0.81
CA SER A 602 -22.34 -28.17 1.02
C SER A 602 -20.83 -28.39 0.92
N PHE A 603 -20.34 -29.36 1.69
CA PHE A 603 -18.93 -29.76 1.68
C PHE A 603 -18.77 -31.27 1.84
N THR A 604 -17.99 -31.88 0.96
CA THR A 604 -17.57 -33.29 1.03
C THR A 604 -16.35 -33.49 1.93
N LYS A 605 -16.29 -34.63 2.63
CA LYS A 605 -15.15 -35.05 3.45
C LYS A 605 -14.29 -36.09 2.70
N LYS A 606 -13.53 -35.63 1.72
CA LYS A 606 -12.62 -36.52 0.93
C LYS A 606 -11.55 -37.22 1.77
N LYS A 607 -11.17 -36.64 2.92
CA LYS A 607 -10.34 -37.26 3.97
C LYS A 607 -10.96 -36.96 5.34
N PRO A 608 -11.89 -37.80 5.85
CA PRO A 608 -12.65 -37.50 7.06
C PRO A 608 -11.78 -37.26 8.29
N GLU A 609 -10.68 -38.00 8.42
CA GLU A 609 -9.71 -37.88 9.52
C GLU A 609 -8.97 -36.53 9.56
N ALA A 610 -8.86 -35.85 8.42
CA ALA A 610 -8.15 -34.57 8.30
C ALA A 610 -9.01 -33.35 8.69
N ILE A 611 -10.33 -33.50 8.79
CA ILE A 611 -11.30 -32.42 9.00
C ILE A 611 -12.14 -32.68 10.26
N ASN A 612 -11.92 -31.89 11.31
CA ASN A 612 -12.70 -31.95 12.53
C ASN A 612 -13.51 -30.66 12.73
N ILE A 613 -14.79 -30.71 12.36
CA ILE A 613 -15.71 -29.58 12.39
C ILE A 613 -15.88 -29.02 13.81
N ARG A 614 -16.00 -29.89 14.83
CA ARG A 614 -16.12 -29.49 16.24
C ARG A 614 -14.84 -28.86 16.82
N LYS A 615 -13.67 -29.17 16.27
CA LYS A 615 -12.38 -28.51 16.61
C LYS A 615 -12.11 -27.23 15.81
N GLY A 616 -13.01 -26.85 14.89
CA GLY A 616 -12.97 -25.56 14.20
C GLY A 616 -12.71 -25.60 12.70
N ASP A 617 -12.46 -26.78 12.10
CA ASP A 617 -12.11 -26.86 10.67
C ASP A 617 -13.26 -26.44 9.72
N GLY A 618 -14.49 -26.34 10.23
CA GLY A 618 -15.68 -25.85 9.52
C GLY A 618 -15.97 -24.35 9.69
N PHE A 619 -15.08 -23.58 10.34
CA PHE A 619 -15.21 -22.13 10.49
C PHE A 619 -14.13 -21.39 9.68
N PRO A 620 -14.43 -20.21 9.13
CA PRO A 620 -13.50 -19.46 8.32
C PRO A 620 -12.32 -18.91 9.12
N SER A 621 -11.14 -18.89 8.49
CA SER A 621 -9.96 -18.16 8.98
C SER A 621 -9.92 -16.71 8.52
N LYS A 622 -10.60 -16.38 7.41
CA LYS A 622 -10.91 -15.01 6.97
C LYS A 622 -12.26 -14.98 6.28
N VAL A 623 -12.93 -13.84 6.35
CA VAL A 623 -14.09 -13.51 5.52
C VAL A 623 -13.87 -12.11 4.97
N PHE A 624 -14.13 -11.92 3.68
CA PHE A 624 -14.13 -10.62 3.02
C PHE A 624 -15.54 -10.32 2.55
N PHE A 625 -15.96 -9.06 2.60
CA PHE A 625 -17.21 -8.57 2.00
C PHE A 625 -16.88 -7.33 1.18
N ASN A 626 -17.22 -7.33 -0.13
CA ASN A 626 -16.83 -6.27 -1.07
C ASN A 626 -15.35 -5.83 -0.92
N GLY A 627 -14.48 -6.82 -0.74
CA GLY A 627 -13.03 -6.67 -0.56
C GLY A 627 -12.53 -6.25 0.82
N ALA A 628 -13.39 -5.75 1.72
CA ALA A 628 -12.97 -5.47 3.09
C ALA A 628 -12.88 -6.77 3.92
N GLU A 629 -11.75 -7.00 4.61
CA GLU A 629 -11.61 -8.11 5.57
C GLU A 629 -12.48 -7.85 6.82
N CYS A 630 -13.33 -8.81 7.16
CA CYS A 630 -14.26 -8.71 8.28
C CYS A 630 -13.62 -9.15 9.60
N ALA A 631 -14.01 -8.52 10.70
CA ALA A 631 -13.63 -8.96 12.04
C ALA A 631 -14.28 -10.31 12.39
N LEU A 632 -13.47 -11.32 12.70
CA LEU A 632 -13.95 -12.62 13.18
C LEU A 632 -14.15 -12.64 14.71
N PRO A 633 -14.94 -13.59 15.24
CA PRO A 633 -14.98 -13.91 16.67
C PRO A 633 -13.63 -14.41 17.22
N ASP A 634 -13.24 -13.92 18.40
CA ASP A 634 -12.04 -14.38 19.12
C ASP A 634 -12.12 -15.85 19.61
N SER A 635 -13.31 -16.46 19.52
CA SER A 635 -13.56 -17.82 20.00
C SER A 635 -14.60 -18.54 19.15
N LEU A 636 -14.48 -19.86 19.07
CA LEU A 636 -15.44 -20.71 18.37
C LEU A 636 -16.65 -21.03 19.26
N PRO A 637 -17.83 -21.34 18.67
CA PRO A 637 -18.95 -21.89 19.42
C PRO A 637 -18.52 -23.16 20.15
N SER A 638 -18.84 -23.26 21.44
CA SER A 638 -18.56 -24.44 22.25
C SER A 638 -19.82 -25.27 22.46
N ALA A 639 -19.66 -26.59 22.45
CA ALA A 639 -20.72 -27.47 22.95
C ALA A 639 -20.95 -27.16 24.43
N ALA A 640 -22.21 -27.08 24.84
CA ALA A 640 -22.52 -27.10 26.26
C ALA A 640 -22.08 -28.47 26.79
N THR A 641 -21.08 -28.49 27.66
CA THR A 641 -20.81 -29.68 28.49
C THR A 641 -22.02 -29.88 29.39
N LEU A 642 -22.93 -30.73 28.95
CA LEU A 642 -23.75 -31.50 29.86
C LEU A 642 -22.75 -32.22 30.77
N LEU A 643 -22.61 -31.71 31.99
CA LEU A 643 -22.14 -32.50 33.12
C LEU A 643 -23.17 -33.62 33.29
N SER A 644 -22.97 -34.70 32.54
CA SER A 644 -23.66 -35.95 32.77
C SER A 644 -23.40 -36.31 34.22
N SER A 645 -24.47 -36.39 35.03
CA SER A 645 -24.41 -36.73 36.44
C SER A 645 -24.16 -38.23 36.65
N MET A 646 -23.24 -38.78 35.86
CA MET A 646 -22.72 -40.14 35.92
C MET A 646 -21.44 -40.17 36.76
N PRO A 647 -21.57 -39.94 38.07
CA PRO A 647 -20.96 -40.88 39.01
C PRO A 647 -21.98 -41.53 39.95
N LEU A 648 -23.23 -41.08 40.01
CA LEU A 648 -24.22 -41.57 40.98
C LEU A 648 -24.72 -43.00 40.69
N LEU A 649 -24.87 -43.38 39.41
CA LEU A 649 -25.29 -44.75 39.05
C LEU A 649 -24.19 -45.80 39.21
N PHE A 650 -22.90 -45.41 39.25
CA PHE A 650 -21.81 -46.34 39.53
C PHE A 650 -21.75 -46.69 41.02
N PHE A 651 -21.99 -45.73 41.92
CA PHE A 651 -22.04 -45.99 43.36
C PHE A 651 -23.24 -46.84 43.78
N SER A 652 -24.43 -46.68 43.17
CA SER A 652 -25.58 -47.55 43.49
C SER A 652 -25.37 -49.00 43.05
N ALA A 653 -24.70 -49.23 41.91
CA ALA A 653 -24.40 -50.59 41.44
C ALA A 653 -23.39 -51.31 42.36
N ILE A 654 -22.37 -50.61 42.84
CA ILE A 654 -21.38 -51.15 43.78
C ILE A 654 -22.03 -51.41 45.15
N ALA A 655 -22.90 -50.50 45.63
CA ALA A 655 -23.65 -50.72 46.87
C ALA A 655 -24.60 -51.93 46.78
N PHE A 656 -25.27 -52.14 45.65
CA PHE A 656 -26.12 -53.32 45.46
C PHE A 656 -25.31 -54.61 45.47
N LEU A 657 -24.17 -54.65 44.76
CA LEU A 657 -23.26 -55.80 44.76
C LEU A 657 -22.76 -56.15 46.17
N LEU A 658 -22.38 -55.15 46.98
CA LEU A 658 -21.91 -55.35 48.36
C LEU A 658 -23.01 -55.81 49.32
N ILE A 659 -24.28 -55.54 49.04
CA ILE A 659 -25.43 -56.04 49.83
C ILE A 659 -25.81 -57.47 49.43
N THR A 660 -25.54 -57.89 48.19
CA THR A 660 -25.90 -59.22 47.68
C THR A 660 -24.87 -60.33 47.93
N TYR A 661 -23.72 -60.03 48.55
CA TYR A 661 -22.78 -61.06 49.03
C TYR A 661 -23.00 -61.31 50.54
N PRO A 662 -23.77 -62.34 50.94
CA PRO A 662 -23.76 -62.78 52.31
C PRO A 662 -22.40 -63.39 52.63
N PHE A 663 -21.72 -62.86 53.65
CA PHE A 663 -20.64 -63.60 54.31
C PHE A 663 -21.22 -64.89 54.89
N HIS A 664 -20.78 -66.04 54.38
CA HIS A 664 -20.84 -67.30 55.12
C HIS A 664 -19.44 -67.59 55.67
N SER A 665 -19.42 -67.99 56.94
CA SER A 665 -18.24 -68.52 57.64
C SER A 665 -18.01 -69.99 57.30
#